data_AF-A0A0V0YF12-F1
#
_entry.id   AF-A0A0V0YF12-F1
#
_cell.length_a   1.000
_cell.length_b   1.000
_cell.length_c   1.000
_cell.angle_alpha   90.00
_cell.angle_beta   90.00
_cell.angle_gamma   90.00
#
_symmetry.space_group_name_H-M   'P 1'
#
loop_
_entity.id
_entity.type
_entity.pdbx_description
1 polymer ?
#
loop_
_entity_poly.entity_id
_entity_poly.type
_entity_poly.pdbx_seq_one_letter_code
_entity_poly.pdbx_strand_id
1 'polypeptide(L)'
;MMGQETQIGPTQANGKVLLSTAPGNWANGAAALTAAAGHSFAVSLTGVVANAADIKFLAYNNVPPAVPNVQTKSNSKGVIIVSTAAGANEGRWIVHTVPGFPAAKTGYNWPAAETAKGHLLICMTIAETAINAIASSLIRAEPFVYYNDIPESETAGMRDFKKLAEGQTATMPPFTIKQSIKIVAAAPVDVHIYSKSTKSRYGIKVKRQNLGWQFVLIKLQFLLDLMPLLPKLKIVHGEKQQEIIKKKKIIINSYTNTCFKMLTLVLMLLLLPDITISQNSKCKNRAGAGDAEWVILYKGPAQNTGKLLASDVPGNWADGAAVVTQAAGHSFAVILTDVVGNHANVKFLAYNNVPPGMPNVKTKSNGKGVIMISTAVNANDGAWIVHTVPGFPAAKTGYSWPAAEIAKGHLLICMTIAETQINAIAASLFRAEPFIYYNDIPESETAGMPDFKKLAEGKIPTMPPFTISRSIKLTGAGAVPVQIYSKSAKSRYEIYKKVILRGLKKTIKVWSRRDSKLKGDCRIPQRSLRLIKSPVQIAGHATNIETDESNWIVSEPGNIFCFMDKPYSVTILKQFINISCINTCFKMLTLVFILLLLPNITISQNSKCKDTNGAGDADWAILYKGPTQDRGKFLASNAADNWVDGAAAVTARAGHSFAVALNDVVGNHANVKFLAYNNVPPGMPNVKTKSNGKGVIMISTAVNANDGAWIVHTVPGFPAAKTGYSWPAAEIAKGHLLICMTIAETQINAIAASLFRAEPFIYYNDIPESETAGMPDFKKLAEGKIPTMPPFTISRSIKLTGAGAVPVQIYSKSAKSRYGKKVKQQNLRWQFVLIKLQFLLDLILLLLKLRIVHNEKQYGIKQGTYRAILYKGPAQNNGKLLASDSPNAWVDGAAAVTQNNGHSFATALTHVVGNHANVKFLAYNNVPPAMPNVKTKSNSKGVIIVNTVAGQNDGAWIVHTVPGFPAAKTGYSWPAAEIAKGHLLICMTIAETQINAVAASLIQTEPFVYYNDIPETETAGMPDFKKLAEGKVPVSPPFTTRRSIKTAAAAAAVDVHIYSKSAKSKYEIYKKVIVKALKKTIKVWSRRDNKLKGDCRVLQRNIRLIKSPAQIGDHATNIETDESNWIVSEPGNIFCFTDKPYSKNQIKEPGMAVCIDKDAIFARFNAIAAQVENCP
;
A
#
# COMPACT_ATOMS: atom_id res chain seq x y z
N MET A 1 28.86 7.87 14.58
CA MET A 1 30.04 7.07 14.20
C MET A 1 29.70 5.59 14.40
N MET A 2 29.95 4.78 13.36
CA MET A 2 30.11 3.32 13.35
C MET A 2 30.17 2.97 11.87
N GLY A 3 31.38 3.06 11.31
CA GLY A 3 31.66 3.07 9.87
C GLY A 3 33.00 2.42 9.55
N GLN A 4 33.32 1.35 10.28
CA GLN A 4 34.40 0.43 10.00
C GLN A 4 33.83 -0.97 10.18
N GLU A 5 33.92 -1.79 9.14
CA GLU A 5 33.51 -3.19 9.19
C GLU A 5 34.74 -4.03 9.55
N THR A 6 34.99 -4.15 10.86
CA THR A 6 35.97 -5.12 11.35
C THR A 6 35.39 -6.52 11.13
N GLN A 7 35.87 -7.23 10.10
CA GLN A 7 35.50 -8.62 9.87
C GLN A 7 35.95 -9.49 11.06
N ILE A 8 34.97 -9.98 11.82
CA ILE A 8 35.18 -10.96 12.89
C ILE A 8 34.97 -12.35 12.26
N GLY A 9 36.06 -12.93 11.75
CA GLY A 9 36.03 -14.30 11.25
C GLY A 9 35.74 -15.31 12.39
N PRO A 10 35.14 -16.47 12.09
CA PRO A 10 34.71 -17.46 13.10
C PRO A 10 35.86 -18.14 13.87
N THR A 11 37.12 -17.75 13.62
CA THR A 11 38.34 -18.30 14.21
C THR A 11 39.18 -17.28 15.02
N GLN A 12 38.70 -16.05 15.21
CA GLN A 12 39.40 -15.02 16.00
C GLN A 12 39.25 -15.27 17.52
N ALA A 13 40.09 -16.13 18.10
CA ALA A 13 40.05 -16.53 19.51
C ALA A 13 40.07 -15.36 20.52
N ASN A 14 40.73 -14.25 20.18
CA ASN A 14 40.82 -13.03 21.00
C ASN A 14 39.59 -12.12 20.89
N GLY A 15 38.73 -12.32 19.87
CA GLY A 15 37.58 -11.46 19.59
C GLY A 15 37.93 -9.98 19.32
N LYS A 16 36.90 -9.14 19.38
CA LYS A 16 36.99 -7.67 19.28
C LYS A 16 36.41 -7.02 20.53
N VAL A 17 37.04 -5.93 20.97
CA VAL A 17 36.61 -5.16 22.14
C VAL A 17 36.41 -3.69 21.76
N LEU A 18 35.40 -3.06 22.35
CA LEU A 18 35.12 -1.63 22.27
C LEU A 18 35.08 -1.10 23.71
N LEU A 19 35.95 -0.14 24.03
CA LEU A 19 36.11 0.40 25.38
C LEU A 19 35.52 1.80 25.49
N SER A 20 34.98 2.13 26.66
CA SER A 20 34.45 3.47 26.96
C SER A 20 35.51 4.58 26.90
N THR A 21 36.79 4.24 27.09
CA THR A 21 37.95 5.12 26.95
C THR A 21 38.42 5.30 25.49
N ALA A 22 37.94 4.48 24.55
CA ALA A 22 38.25 4.58 23.13
C ALA A 22 36.96 4.49 22.25
N PRO A 23 35.98 5.40 22.45
CA PRO A 23 34.63 5.25 21.92
C PRO A 23 34.56 5.47 20.40
N GLY A 24 34.67 4.37 19.65
CA GLY A 24 34.48 4.33 18.20
C GLY A 24 35.31 3.28 17.47
N ASN A 25 36.43 2.86 18.08
CA ASN A 25 37.41 1.97 17.46
C ASN A 25 37.31 0.55 18.06
N TRP A 26 37.11 -0.46 17.20
CA TRP A 26 37.07 -1.87 17.60
C TRP A 26 38.48 -2.47 17.61
N ALA A 27 39.09 -2.52 18.80
CA ALA A 27 40.39 -3.17 19.01
C ALA A 27 40.26 -4.70 18.96
N ASN A 28 41.37 -5.40 18.73
CA ASN A 28 41.49 -6.82 19.06
C ASN A 28 41.44 -6.99 20.58
N GLY A 29 40.92 -8.12 21.08
CA GLY A 29 41.20 -8.51 22.46
C GLY A 29 42.69 -8.80 22.66
N ALA A 30 43.23 -8.44 23.83
CA ALA A 30 44.66 -8.65 24.14
C ALA A 30 45.01 -10.13 24.40
N ALA A 31 44.05 -10.96 24.77
CA ALA A 31 44.19 -12.41 24.91
C ALA A 31 42.93 -13.16 24.41
N ALA A 32 43.04 -14.48 24.24
CA ALA A 32 41.93 -15.35 23.86
C ALA A 32 40.83 -15.38 24.95
N LEU A 33 39.57 -15.52 24.57
CA LEU A 33 38.45 -15.68 25.53
C LEU A 33 38.50 -17.00 26.31
N THR A 34 39.38 -17.93 25.94
CA THR A 34 39.70 -19.14 26.69
C THR A 34 40.78 -18.95 27.75
N ALA A 35 41.49 -17.81 27.76
CA ALA A 35 42.56 -17.55 28.72
C ALA A 35 41.98 -16.97 30.03
N ALA A 36 42.42 -17.48 31.18
CA ALA A 36 41.97 -17.03 32.49
C ALA A 36 42.41 -15.60 32.88
N ALA A 37 43.23 -14.95 32.05
CA ALA A 37 43.78 -13.61 32.26
C ALA A 37 44.06 -12.91 30.91
N GLY A 38 44.50 -11.65 30.95
CA GLY A 38 44.93 -10.91 29.77
C GLY A 38 43.82 -10.31 28.89
N HIS A 39 42.54 -10.58 29.18
CA HIS A 39 41.41 -9.91 28.52
C HIS A 39 40.41 -9.32 29.53
N SER A 40 39.75 -8.22 29.13
CA SER A 40 38.95 -7.38 30.03
C SER A 40 37.80 -8.09 30.72
N PHE A 41 37.23 -9.13 30.10
CA PHE A 41 36.12 -9.91 30.70
C PHE A 41 36.59 -10.91 31.75
N ALA A 42 37.79 -11.51 31.63
CA ALA A 42 38.34 -12.33 32.72
C ALA A 42 38.63 -11.45 33.95
N VAL A 43 39.27 -10.29 33.74
CA VAL A 43 39.57 -9.30 34.81
C VAL A 43 38.28 -8.75 35.45
N SER A 44 37.25 -8.46 34.65
CA SER A 44 35.95 -7.99 35.17
C SER A 44 35.17 -9.06 35.94
N LEU A 45 35.56 -10.35 35.81
CA LEU A 45 34.94 -11.49 36.49
C LEU A 45 35.81 -12.07 37.60
N THR A 46 37.02 -11.55 37.87
CA THR A 46 37.96 -12.15 38.85
C THR A 46 37.30 -12.38 40.22
N GLY A 47 36.58 -11.41 40.78
CA GLY A 47 35.86 -11.59 42.06
C GLY A 47 34.74 -12.63 42.02
N VAL A 48 34.09 -12.80 40.86
CA VAL A 48 33.00 -13.78 40.63
C VAL A 48 33.52 -15.21 40.56
N VAL A 49 34.73 -15.41 40.01
CA VAL A 49 35.30 -16.73 39.76
C VAL A 49 36.34 -17.17 40.80
N ALA A 50 37.02 -16.24 41.47
CA ALA A 50 38.12 -16.52 42.41
C ALA A 50 37.77 -16.29 43.90
N ASN A 51 36.48 -16.07 44.22
CA ASN A 51 35.98 -15.89 45.60
C ASN A 51 36.73 -14.80 46.40
N ALA A 52 36.80 -13.58 45.86
CA ALA A 52 37.33 -12.43 46.59
C ALA A 52 36.41 -12.06 47.77
N ALA A 53 36.99 -11.65 48.90
CA ALA A 53 36.24 -11.33 50.12
C ALA A 53 35.22 -10.20 49.89
N ASP A 54 35.64 -9.10 49.27
CA ASP A 54 34.89 -7.83 49.20
C ASP A 54 34.04 -7.67 47.93
N ILE A 55 33.73 -8.79 47.26
CA ILE A 55 32.94 -8.81 46.03
C ILE A 55 31.83 -9.86 46.16
N LYS A 56 30.57 -9.40 46.11
CA LYS A 56 29.36 -10.25 46.15
C LYS A 56 28.61 -10.17 44.83
N PHE A 57 27.90 -11.21 44.43
CA PHE A 57 27.22 -11.24 43.15
C PHE A 57 25.97 -12.12 43.07
N LEU A 58 25.08 -11.75 42.15
CA LEU A 58 23.93 -12.54 41.70
C LEU A 58 24.13 -12.94 40.24
N ALA A 59 24.21 -14.24 39.97
CA ALA A 59 24.39 -14.80 38.63
C ALA A 59 23.10 -15.49 38.14
N TYR A 60 22.71 -15.19 36.89
CA TYR A 60 21.52 -15.73 36.25
C TYR A 60 21.81 -16.22 34.83
N ASN A 61 21.29 -17.38 34.46
CA ASN A 61 21.53 -17.99 33.15
C ASN A 61 20.42 -19.00 32.82
N ASN A 62 19.97 -19.07 31.56
CA ASN A 62 19.00 -20.06 31.10
C ASN A 62 19.60 -21.43 30.75
N VAL A 63 20.93 -21.52 30.69
CA VAL A 63 21.72 -22.76 30.66
C VAL A 63 22.90 -22.53 31.62
N PRO A 64 22.69 -22.63 32.95
CA PRO A 64 23.74 -22.38 33.93
C PRO A 64 24.84 -23.47 33.88
N PRO A 65 26.08 -23.16 34.29
CA PRO A 65 27.12 -24.17 34.47
C PRO A 65 26.71 -25.21 35.52
N ALA A 66 27.13 -26.46 35.32
CA ALA A 66 26.97 -27.59 36.23
C ALA A 66 25.54 -27.98 36.68
N VAL A 67 24.47 -27.34 36.18
CA VAL A 67 23.08 -27.74 36.46
C VAL A 67 22.37 -28.15 35.15
N PRO A 68 22.22 -29.46 34.88
CA PRO A 68 21.52 -29.95 33.69
C PRO A 68 20.01 -29.63 33.71
N ASN A 69 19.39 -29.66 32.52
CA ASN A 69 17.93 -29.73 32.32
C ASN A 69 17.06 -28.59 32.90
N VAL A 70 17.65 -27.44 33.26
CA VAL A 70 16.90 -26.28 33.78
C VAL A 70 15.96 -25.68 32.71
N GLN A 71 14.66 -25.98 32.80
CA GLN A 71 13.65 -25.33 31.96
C GLN A 71 13.35 -23.92 32.48
N THR A 72 13.64 -22.89 31.68
CA THR A 72 13.38 -21.48 32.04
C THR A 72 12.47 -20.78 31.04
N LYS A 73 11.95 -19.63 31.44
CA LYS A 73 11.05 -18.78 30.64
C LYS A 73 11.78 -17.65 29.91
N SER A 74 13.11 -17.68 29.92
CA SER A 74 13.99 -16.62 29.43
C SER A 74 15.16 -17.15 28.60
N ASN A 75 15.79 -16.24 27.86
CA ASN A 75 17.11 -16.46 27.26
C ASN A 75 18.18 -15.51 27.85
N SER A 76 17.82 -14.72 28.86
CA SER A 76 18.71 -13.76 29.51
C SER A 76 19.78 -14.45 30.35
N LYS A 77 21.02 -14.00 30.22
CA LYS A 77 22.17 -14.43 31.04
C LYS A 77 22.98 -13.22 31.50
N GLY A 78 23.62 -13.32 32.66
CA GLY A 78 24.44 -12.25 33.20
C GLY A 78 24.78 -12.40 34.68
N VAL A 79 25.55 -11.43 35.17
CA VAL A 79 25.94 -11.32 36.58
C VAL A 79 25.76 -9.86 37.02
N ILE A 80 25.14 -9.65 38.17
CA ILE A 80 25.14 -8.38 38.90
C ILE A 80 26.17 -8.53 40.03
N ILE A 81 27.11 -7.61 40.12
CA ILE A 81 28.23 -7.60 41.06
C ILE A 81 28.13 -6.33 41.92
N VAL A 82 28.39 -6.47 43.22
CA VAL A 82 28.44 -5.40 44.23
C VAL A 82 29.78 -5.52 44.96
N SER A 83 30.42 -4.39 45.28
CA SER A 83 31.57 -4.39 46.19
C SER A 83 31.09 -4.11 47.61
N THR A 84 31.62 -4.83 48.59
CA THR A 84 31.36 -4.58 50.02
C THR A 84 32.52 -3.85 50.70
N ALA A 85 33.39 -3.21 49.92
CA ALA A 85 34.47 -2.37 50.45
C ALA A 85 33.91 -1.04 50.96
N ALA A 86 34.36 -0.59 52.13
CA ALA A 86 33.81 0.58 52.82
C ALA A 86 33.87 1.86 51.95
N GLY A 87 32.71 2.41 51.60
CA GLY A 87 32.55 3.63 50.80
C GLY A 87 32.45 3.41 49.27
N ALA A 88 32.55 2.17 48.78
CA ALA A 88 32.60 1.88 47.34
C ALA A 88 31.20 1.70 46.69
N ASN A 89 30.51 2.80 46.34
CA ASN A 89 29.28 2.77 45.53
C ASN A 89 29.57 2.43 44.04
N GLU A 90 30.18 1.28 43.78
CA GLU A 90 30.47 0.75 42.45
C GLU A 90 29.95 -0.69 42.31
N GLY A 91 28.80 -0.84 41.66
CA GLY A 91 28.33 -2.12 41.14
C GLY A 91 28.77 -2.34 39.69
N ARG A 92 28.71 -3.60 39.23
CA ARG A 92 28.93 -3.95 37.81
C ARG A 92 27.83 -4.88 37.32
N TRP A 93 27.33 -4.65 36.11
CA TRP A 93 26.37 -5.53 35.45
C TRP A 93 26.95 -6.07 34.15
N ILE A 94 27.10 -7.39 34.09
CA ILE A 94 27.61 -8.13 32.93
C ILE A 94 26.45 -8.87 32.29
N VAL A 95 26.31 -8.78 30.96
CA VAL A 95 25.28 -9.46 30.16
C VAL A 95 25.97 -10.18 29.01
N HIS A 96 25.65 -11.46 28.80
CA HIS A 96 26.31 -12.29 27.78
C HIS A 96 25.37 -13.28 27.07
N THR A 97 25.82 -13.82 25.95
CA THR A 97 25.10 -14.89 25.22
C THR A 97 25.52 -16.31 25.61
N VAL A 98 26.74 -16.47 26.15
CA VAL A 98 27.43 -17.76 26.38
C VAL A 98 26.65 -18.68 27.34
N PRO A 99 26.19 -19.88 26.93
CA PRO A 99 25.64 -20.90 27.84
C PRO A 99 26.77 -21.56 28.66
N GLY A 100 26.45 -22.09 29.85
CA GLY A 100 27.42 -22.78 30.72
C GLY A 100 28.46 -21.85 31.37
N PHE A 101 28.18 -20.55 31.47
CA PHE A 101 29.13 -19.52 31.90
C PHE A 101 28.42 -18.39 32.69
N PRO A 102 29.12 -17.65 33.57
CA PRO A 102 30.38 -18.00 34.22
C PRO A 102 30.16 -19.00 35.37
N ALA A 103 31.12 -19.88 35.59
CA ALA A 103 31.11 -20.77 36.76
C ALA A 103 31.41 -19.96 38.03
N ALA A 104 30.51 -20.01 39.01
CA ALA A 104 30.64 -19.24 40.25
C ALA A 104 31.74 -19.85 41.12
N LYS A 105 32.69 -19.04 41.59
CA LYS A 105 33.73 -19.39 42.60
C LYS A 105 34.54 -20.67 42.31
N THR A 106 34.70 -21.02 41.02
CA THR A 106 35.33 -22.26 40.55
C THR A 106 36.44 -22.01 39.51
N GLY A 107 37.01 -20.80 39.51
CA GLY A 107 38.00 -20.36 38.53
C GLY A 107 37.39 -19.93 37.19
N TYR A 108 38.17 -19.21 36.38
CA TYR A 108 37.72 -18.79 35.05
C TYR A 108 37.73 -20.01 34.10
N ASN A 109 36.55 -20.48 33.72
CA ASN A 109 36.37 -21.60 32.79
C ASN A 109 35.49 -21.17 31.61
N TRP A 110 36.05 -21.19 30.39
CA TRP A 110 35.32 -20.93 29.16
C TRP A 110 34.84 -22.24 28.54
N PRO A 111 33.52 -22.44 28.29
CA PRO A 111 33.00 -23.67 27.72
C PRO A 111 33.58 -23.97 26.32
N ALA A 112 34.36 -25.04 26.20
CA ALA A 112 35.06 -25.40 24.95
C ALA A 112 34.13 -25.53 23.72
N ALA A 113 32.89 -26.01 23.91
CA ALA A 113 31.89 -26.12 22.84
C ALA A 113 31.39 -24.76 22.32
N GLU A 114 31.68 -23.67 23.01
CA GLU A 114 31.32 -22.29 22.66
C GLU A 114 32.49 -21.52 22.04
N THR A 115 33.72 -22.04 22.07
CA THR A 115 34.90 -21.42 21.43
C THR A 115 34.76 -21.30 19.91
N ALA A 116 34.04 -22.23 19.26
CA ALA A 116 33.76 -22.21 17.83
C ALA A 116 32.52 -21.37 17.45
N LYS A 117 31.98 -20.56 18.37
CA LYS A 117 30.70 -19.84 18.21
C LYS A 117 30.84 -18.34 18.50
N GLY A 118 30.14 -17.54 17.71
CA GLY A 118 30.10 -16.09 17.89
C GLY A 118 29.26 -15.69 19.10
N HIS A 119 29.86 -15.00 20.07
CA HIS A 119 29.20 -14.56 21.28
C HIS A 119 29.37 -13.06 21.53
N LEU A 120 28.37 -12.46 22.19
CA LEU A 120 28.41 -11.09 22.67
C LEU A 120 28.49 -11.09 24.19
N LEU A 121 29.38 -10.27 24.72
CA LEU A 121 29.51 -9.95 26.14
C LEU A 121 29.51 -8.43 26.29
N ILE A 122 28.86 -7.91 27.32
CA ILE A 122 28.77 -6.48 27.66
C ILE A 122 29.04 -6.36 29.15
N CYS A 123 29.96 -5.49 29.55
CA CYS A 123 30.20 -5.11 30.95
C CYS A 123 29.84 -3.63 31.12
N MET A 124 29.16 -3.28 32.21
CA MET A 124 28.71 -1.93 32.52
C MET A 124 28.92 -1.65 34.01
N THR A 125 29.68 -0.60 34.34
CA THR A 125 29.76 -0.08 35.71
C THR A 125 28.49 0.71 36.04
N ILE A 126 27.89 0.46 37.19
CA ILE A 126 26.60 1.01 37.63
C ILE A 126 26.71 1.52 39.07
N ALA A 127 25.96 2.56 39.41
CA ALA A 127 25.70 2.89 40.82
C ALA A 127 24.74 1.85 41.41
N GLU A 128 24.86 1.56 42.70
CA GLU A 128 24.06 0.51 43.36
C GLU A 128 22.56 0.81 43.33
N THR A 129 22.21 2.09 43.36
CA THR A 129 20.83 2.59 43.18
C THR A 129 20.17 2.14 41.87
N ALA A 130 20.95 1.74 40.85
CA ALA A 130 20.44 1.18 39.61
C ALA A 130 20.06 -0.32 39.71
N ILE A 131 20.58 -1.06 40.69
CA ILE A 131 20.40 -2.51 40.83
C ILE A 131 18.92 -2.88 40.95
N ASN A 132 18.17 -2.19 41.80
CA ASN A 132 16.73 -2.41 41.95
C ASN A 132 15.94 -2.14 40.64
N ALA A 133 16.39 -1.18 39.82
CA ALA A 133 15.77 -0.92 38.51
C ALA A 133 16.10 -2.01 37.48
N ILE A 134 17.33 -2.54 37.47
CA ILE A 134 17.72 -3.71 36.68
C ILE A 134 16.90 -4.93 37.10
N ALA A 135 16.81 -5.20 38.40
CA ALA A 135 16.08 -6.34 38.94
C ALA A 135 14.56 -6.29 38.63
N SER A 136 13.97 -5.09 38.71
CA SER A 136 12.58 -4.86 38.24
C SER A 136 12.37 -5.21 36.76
N SER A 137 13.43 -5.17 35.94
CA SER A 137 13.42 -5.59 34.54
C SER A 137 13.65 -7.10 34.40
N LEU A 138 14.53 -7.70 35.21
CA LEU A 138 14.81 -9.14 35.20
C LEU A 138 13.63 -9.98 35.69
N ILE A 139 12.90 -9.57 36.74
CA ILE A 139 11.63 -10.22 37.18
C ILE A 139 10.61 -10.33 36.04
N ARG A 140 10.61 -9.37 35.12
CA ARG A 140 9.77 -9.38 33.92
C ARG A 140 10.40 -10.13 32.74
N ALA A 141 11.68 -10.46 32.76
CA ALA A 141 12.32 -11.36 31.80
C ALA A 141 12.27 -12.84 32.24
N GLU A 142 11.93 -13.12 33.51
CA GLU A 142 11.78 -14.47 34.10
C GLU A 142 13.03 -15.39 33.94
N PRO A 143 14.29 -14.90 34.19
CA PRO A 143 15.49 -15.72 34.14
C PRO A 143 15.61 -16.63 35.38
N PHE A 144 16.45 -17.66 35.28
CA PHE A 144 16.83 -18.50 36.41
C PHE A 144 18.09 -17.95 37.07
N VAL A 145 18.00 -17.62 38.36
CA VAL A 145 19.13 -17.27 39.22
C VAL A 145 19.73 -18.58 39.73
N TYR A 146 21.04 -18.77 39.54
CA TYR A 146 21.73 -20.00 39.96
C TYR A 146 22.80 -19.75 41.04
N TYR A 147 23.11 -18.48 41.34
CA TYR A 147 23.95 -18.09 42.46
C TYR A 147 23.55 -16.70 42.96
N ASN A 148 23.55 -16.49 44.28
CA ASN A 148 23.47 -15.17 44.91
C ASN A 148 24.17 -15.21 46.27
N ASP A 149 25.17 -14.35 46.49
CA ASP A 149 25.77 -14.12 47.81
C ASP A 149 25.78 -12.63 48.23
N ILE A 150 25.00 -11.78 47.54
CA ILE A 150 24.77 -10.39 47.97
C ILE A 150 23.88 -10.41 49.24
N PRO A 151 24.35 -9.85 50.37
CA PRO A 151 23.63 -9.89 51.64
C PRO A 151 22.43 -8.91 51.69
N GLU A 152 21.57 -9.09 52.69
CA GLU A 152 20.39 -8.22 52.87
C GLU A 152 20.74 -6.78 53.27
N SER A 153 21.96 -6.52 53.78
CA SER A 153 22.48 -5.18 54.09
C SER A 153 22.56 -4.31 52.84
N GLU A 154 23.30 -4.75 51.81
CA GLU A 154 23.51 -4.01 50.56
C GLU A 154 22.23 -3.91 49.71
N THR A 155 21.20 -4.66 50.06
CA THR A 155 19.92 -4.72 49.33
C THR A 155 18.75 -4.20 50.16
N ALA A 156 19.02 -3.57 51.30
CA ALA A 156 18.02 -2.92 52.14
C ALA A 156 17.18 -1.92 51.33
N GLY A 157 15.85 -2.09 51.37
CA GLY A 157 14.90 -1.29 50.59
C GLY A 157 14.77 -1.66 49.10
N MET A 158 15.64 -2.50 48.53
CA MET A 158 15.59 -2.95 47.13
C MET A 158 14.52 -4.03 46.89
N ARG A 159 13.24 -3.65 47.04
CA ARG A 159 12.07 -4.54 46.99
C ARG A 159 11.86 -5.30 45.67
N ASP A 160 12.48 -4.89 44.56
CA ASP A 160 12.49 -5.65 43.31
C ASP A 160 13.82 -6.40 43.09
N PHE A 161 14.87 -6.18 43.90
CA PHE A 161 16.02 -7.09 43.96
C PHE A 161 15.71 -8.34 44.80
N LYS A 162 15.16 -8.18 46.01
CA LYS A 162 14.80 -9.32 46.89
C LYS A 162 13.91 -10.35 46.18
N LYS A 163 12.87 -9.87 45.48
CA LYS A 163 12.01 -10.70 44.61
C LYS A 163 12.75 -11.43 43.48
N LEU A 164 13.83 -10.85 42.94
CA LEU A 164 14.65 -11.51 41.90
C LEU A 164 15.50 -12.63 42.50
N ALA A 165 16.14 -12.37 43.64
CA ALA A 165 16.92 -13.37 44.38
C ALA A 165 16.05 -14.56 44.83
N GLU A 166 14.81 -14.28 45.27
CA GLU A 166 13.77 -15.27 45.59
C GLU A 166 13.13 -15.94 44.34
N GLY A 167 13.55 -15.60 43.12
CA GLY A 167 13.02 -16.20 41.88
C GLY A 167 11.57 -15.83 41.53
N GLN A 168 10.97 -14.82 42.17
CA GLN A 168 9.59 -14.43 41.93
C GLN A 168 9.35 -13.88 40.51
N THR A 169 8.17 -14.16 39.94
CA THR A 169 7.78 -13.65 38.61
C THR A 169 6.68 -12.59 38.68
N ALA A 170 6.64 -11.68 37.70
CA ALA A 170 5.60 -10.64 37.64
C ALA A 170 4.18 -11.24 37.56
N THR A 171 3.36 -11.03 38.60
CA THR A 171 1.97 -11.55 38.69
C THR A 171 0.94 -10.60 38.08
N MET A 172 1.13 -9.29 38.22
CA MET A 172 0.17 -8.27 37.76
C MET A 172 0.69 -7.44 36.55
N PRO A 173 -0.22 -6.86 35.73
CA PRO A 173 0.16 -5.92 34.68
C PRO A 173 0.84 -4.65 35.25
N PRO A 174 1.76 -4.00 34.51
CA PRO A 174 2.12 -4.28 33.12
C PRO A 174 3.17 -5.38 32.96
N PHE A 175 2.85 -6.39 32.13
CA PHE A 175 3.73 -7.52 31.75
C PHE A 175 4.85 -7.14 30.76
N THR A 176 5.14 -5.85 30.59
CA THR A 176 6.23 -5.28 29.78
C THR A 176 6.72 -3.99 30.42
N ILE A 177 8.03 -3.77 30.48
CA ILE A 177 8.62 -2.55 31.02
C ILE A 177 9.70 -1.99 30.08
N LYS A 178 9.84 -0.66 30.05
CA LYS A 178 11.09 0.04 29.73
C LYS A 178 11.62 0.62 31.04
N GLN A 179 12.84 0.26 31.44
CA GLN A 179 13.61 1.03 32.43
C GLN A 179 14.70 1.85 31.74
N SER A 180 15.21 2.86 32.45
CA SER A 180 16.39 3.62 32.04
C SER A 180 17.30 3.75 33.26
N ILE A 181 18.57 3.38 33.13
CA ILE A 181 19.61 3.55 34.15
C ILE A 181 20.75 4.39 33.57
N LYS A 182 21.58 4.97 34.42
CA LYS A 182 22.85 5.58 34.00
C LYS A 182 24.01 4.70 34.41
N ILE A 183 24.95 4.48 33.50
CA ILE A 183 26.22 3.82 33.81
C ILE A 183 27.25 4.86 34.26
N VAL A 184 28.12 4.46 35.20
CA VAL A 184 29.16 5.32 35.76
C VAL A 184 30.35 5.33 34.81
N ALA A 185 30.65 6.48 34.24
CA ALA A 185 31.74 6.73 33.30
C ALA A 185 32.05 8.24 33.27
N ALA A 186 33.19 8.63 32.69
CA ALA A 186 33.63 10.03 32.58
C ALA A 186 32.60 10.97 31.90
N ALA A 187 31.67 10.42 31.11
CA ALA A 187 30.40 11.05 30.78
C ALA A 187 29.25 10.04 31.04
N PRO A 188 28.23 10.36 31.86
CA PRO A 188 27.15 9.41 32.17
C PRO A 188 26.30 9.05 30.93
N VAL A 189 26.16 7.75 30.66
CA VAL A 189 25.40 7.24 29.50
C VAL A 189 24.08 6.60 29.94
N ASP A 190 22.97 6.99 29.31
CA ASP A 190 21.65 6.39 29.52
C ASP A 190 21.52 5.02 28.83
N VAL A 191 21.34 3.97 29.62
CA VAL A 191 21.07 2.60 29.16
C VAL A 191 19.58 2.28 29.30
N HIS A 192 18.92 1.92 28.19
CA HIS A 192 17.49 1.58 28.17
C HIS A 192 17.25 0.07 28.17
N ILE A 193 16.70 -0.46 29.26
CA ILE A 193 16.39 -1.88 29.44
C ILE A 193 14.93 -2.13 29.02
N TYR A 194 14.67 -3.18 28.23
CA TYR A 194 13.33 -3.53 27.76
C TYR A 194 13.01 -5.01 28.04
N SER A 195 12.08 -5.28 28.95
CA SER A 195 11.74 -6.66 29.37
C SER A 195 10.27 -6.99 29.15
N LYS A 196 9.99 -8.25 28.80
CA LYS A 196 8.66 -8.81 28.51
C LYS A 196 8.47 -10.15 29.23
N SER A 197 7.41 -10.26 30.03
CA SER A 197 7.00 -11.53 30.64
C SER A 197 6.32 -12.43 29.61
N THR A 198 6.47 -13.75 29.78
CA THR A 198 5.77 -14.78 28.99
C THR A 198 4.24 -14.55 28.96
N LYS A 199 3.68 -13.97 30.02
CA LYS A 199 2.26 -13.63 30.19
C LYS A 199 1.76 -12.50 29.26
N SER A 200 2.66 -11.81 28.54
CA SER A 200 2.32 -10.67 27.67
C SER A 200 1.95 -11.07 26.23
N ARG A 201 0.70 -10.78 25.84
CA ARG A 201 0.19 -10.96 24.46
C ARG A 201 0.54 -9.81 23.49
N TYR A 202 1.42 -8.88 23.88
CA TYR A 202 1.94 -7.83 22.98
C TYR A 202 3.40 -8.09 22.59
N GLY A 203 3.82 -7.52 21.46
CA GLY A 203 5.25 -7.44 21.08
C GLY A 203 5.82 -6.09 21.48
N ILE A 204 7.00 -6.07 22.12
CA ILE A 204 7.70 -4.81 22.42
C ILE A 204 8.12 -4.16 21.11
N LYS A 205 7.83 -2.87 20.96
CA LYS A 205 8.38 -2.02 19.90
C LYS A 205 9.22 -0.92 20.52
N VAL A 206 10.53 -1.12 20.49
CA VAL A 206 11.49 -0.06 20.79
C VAL A 206 11.38 1.00 19.69
N LYS A 207 10.84 2.18 20.02
CA LYS A 207 11.08 3.39 19.23
C LYS A 207 12.46 3.91 19.61
N ARG A 208 13.36 4.11 18.65
CA ARG A 208 14.43 5.09 18.82
C ARG A 208 13.75 6.45 19.08
N GLN A 209 14.07 7.07 20.22
CA GLN A 209 13.74 8.47 20.45
C GLN A 209 14.79 9.30 19.71
N ASN A 210 14.36 10.26 18.89
CA ASN A 210 15.30 11.13 18.18
C ASN A 210 15.86 12.15 19.17
N LEU A 211 17.15 12.06 19.48
CA LEU A 211 17.92 13.22 19.98
C LEU A 211 17.98 14.23 18.83
N GLY A 212 17.13 15.26 18.90
CA GLY A 212 16.97 16.25 17.82
C GLY A 212 16.53 17.64 18.28
N TRP A 213 16.62 17.92 19.59
CA TRP A 213 16.11 19.16 20.21
C TRP A 213 17.08 19.79 21.23
N GLN A 214 18.40 19.52 21.13
CA GLN A 214 19.44 20.22 21.91
C GLN A 214 20.58 20.81 21.06
N PHE A 215 20.64 20.56 19.75
CA PHE A 215 21.69 21.09 18.87
C PHE A 215 21.45 22.50 18.31
N VAL A 216 20.33 23.14 18.66
CA VAL A 216 19.97 24.48 18.15
C VAL A 216 20.60 25.61 18.98
N LEU A 217 20.86 25.38 20.27
CA LEU A 217 21.41 26.41 21.19
C LEU A 217 22.94 26.58 21.12
N ILE A 218 23.67 25.68 20.46
CA ILE A 218 25.15 25.72 20.39
C ILE A 218 25.65 26.42 19.10
N LYS A 219 24.79 26.62 18.10
CA LYS A 219 25.17 27.20 16.79
C LYS A 219 24.91 28.70 16.62
N LEU A 220 24.51 29.41 17.67
CA LEU A 220 24.33 30.87 17.63
C LEU A 220 25.53 31.66 18.17
N GLN A 221 26.39 31.03 18.99
CA GLN A 221 27.59 31.69 19.53
C GLN A 221 28.75 31.77 18.52
N PHE A 222 28.88 30.78 17.63
CA PHE A 222 30.01 30.64 16.70
C PHE A 222 29.94 31.55 15.44
N LEU A 223 29.19 32.65 15.53
CA LEU A 223 28.94 33.58 14.41
C LEU A 223 29.13 35.05 14.81
N LEU A 224 29.66 35.31 16.00
CA LEU A 224 30.01 36.64 16.52
C LEU A 224 31.53 36.90 16.59
N ASP A 225 32.35 35.84 16.59
CA ASP A 225 33.80 35.92 16.89
C ASP A 225 34.70 35.91 15.63
N LEU A 226 34.17 36.27 14.44
CA LEU A 226 34.90 36.10 13.16
C LEU A 226 34.79 37.26 12.16
N MET A 227 34.72 38.49 12.69
CA MET A 227 35.16 39.72 12.03
C MET A 227 35.96 40.54 13.03
N PRO A 228 37.29 40.37 13.08
CA PRO A 228 38.15 41.16 12.20
C PRO A 228 39.39 40.40 11.65
N LEU A 229 40.27 41.13 10.93
CA LEU A 229 41.63 40.76 10.49
C LEU A 229 41.80 39.80 9.29
N LEU A 230 41.48 40.32 8.09
CA LEU A 230 42.41 40.28 6.94
C LEU A 230 43.53 41.34 7.17
N PRO A 231 44.71 41.37 6.49
CA PRO A 231 45.06 40.71 5.21
C PRO A 231 46.54 40.15 5.13
N LYS A 232 47.09 40.08 3.89
CA LYS A 232 48.47 39.73 3.42
C LYS A 232 48.61 38.26 2.92
N LEU A 233 48.93 37.92 1.66
CA LEU A 233 50.07 38.26 0.76
C LEU A 233 51.40 37.62 1.24
N LYS A 234 52.24 36.91 0.45
CA LYS A 234 52.42 36.80 -1.03
C LYS A 234 53.30 35.56 -1.42
N ILE A 235 53.06 34.91 -2.58
CA ILE A 235 54.04 34.23 -3.51
C ILE A 235 54.79 32.97 -2.94
N VAL A 236 55.12 31.87 -3.67
CA VAL A 236 56.27 31.55 -4.59
C VAL A 236 55.99 30.22 -5.38
N HIS A 237 56.80 29.92 -6.41
CA HIS A 237 56.95 28.65 -7.18
C HIS A 237 57.25 27.39 -6.28
N GLY A 238 57.36 26.13 -6.75
CA GLY A 238 57.40 25.53 -8.10
C GLY A 238 57.56 23.98 -8.08
N GLU A 239 57.82 23.35 -9.23
CA GLU A 239 57.69 21.89 -9.50
C GLU A 239 58.85 20.96 -9.04
N LYS A 240 58.52 19.68 -8.74
CA LYS A 240 59.21 18.38 -9.07
C LYS A 240 58.58 17.23 -8.22
N GLN A 241 58.57 15.93 -8.55
CA GLN A 241 59.13 15.00 -9.57
C GLN A 241 58.02 13.92 -9.84
N GLN A 242 57.71 13.38 -11.03
CA GLN A 242 58.44 12.41 -11.91
C GLN A 242 58.96 11.12 -11.20
N GLU A 243 58.43 9.91 -11.45
CA GLU A 243 58.65 8.99 -12.61
C GLU A 243 59.86 8.02 -12.41
N ILE A 244 59.90 6.74 -12.83
CA ILE A 244 58.89 5.81 -13.40
C ILE A 244 59.31 4.31 -13.27
N ILE A 245 58.37 3.36 -13.48
CA ILE A 245 58.51 1.92 -13.86
C ILE A 245 59.35 0.91 -13.00
N LYS A 246 58.59 0.00 -12.34
CA LYS A 246 58.69 -1.48 -12.27
C LYS A 246 60.07 -2.19 -12.27
N LYS A 247 60.32 -2.96 -11.19
CA LYS A 247 60.57 -4.42 -11.28
C LYS A 247 59.61 -5.17 -10.34
N LYS A 248 59.28 -6.43 -10.66
CA LYS A 248 58.32 -7.30 -9.92
C LYS A 248 58.70 -8.77 -10.18
N LYS A 249 58.30 -9.70 -9.29
CA LYS A 249 58.66 -11.16 -9.25
C LYS A 249 60.06 -11.41 -8.62
N ILE A 250 60.39 -12.55 -7.99
CA ILE A 250 59.64 -13.77 -7.56
C ILE A 250 60.41 -14.40 -6.35
N ILE A 251 59.77 -14.79 -5.23
CA ILE A 251 59.40 -16.17 -4.83
C ILE A 251 60.48 -17.24 -5.11
N ILE A 252 60.87 -18.06 -4.12
CA ILE A 252 61.17 -19.50 -4.25
C ILE A 252 61.47 -20.12 -2.87
N ASN A 253 60.72 -21.17 -2.50
CA ASN A 253 61.24 -22.51 -2.15
C ASN A 253 60.06 -23.47 -1.89
N SER A 254 60.11 -24.78 -2.14
CA SER A 254 60.60 -25.53 -3.32
C SER A 254 60.02 -26.97 -3.26
N TYR A 255 60.51 -27.88 -4.12
CA TYR A 255 60.10 -29.27 -4.39
C TYR A 255 58.96 -29.44 -5.42
N THR A 256 59.18 -30.06 -6.59
CA THR A 256 60.45 -30.40 -7.29
C THR A 256 60.14 -30.71 -8.76
N ASN A 257 60.98 -30.25 -9.70
CA ASN A 257 61.32 -30.80 -11.04
C ASN A 257 60.23 -31.39 -11.99
N THR A 258 60.39 -31.42 -13.31
CA THR A 258 61.62 -31.37 -14.11
C THR A 258 61.49 -30.48 -15.35
N CYS A 259 62.63 -29.92 -15.78
CA CYS A 259 62.80 -29.15 -17.01
C CYS A 259 62.42 -29.92 -18.29
N PHE A 260 61.49 -29.40 -19.10
CA PHE A 260 61.51 -29.49 -20.57
C PHE A 260 60.66 -28.37 -21.21
N LYS A 261 60.88 -28.08 -22.50
CA LYS A 261 60.10 -27.14 -23.33
C LYS A 261 60.06 -25.65 -22.93
N MET A 262 60.97 -25.15 -22.08
CA MET A 262 61.15 -23.68 -21.97
C MET A 262 61.70 -23.06 -23.28
N LEU A 263 62.42 -23.85 -24.09
CA LEU A 263 63.08 -23.40 -25.32
C LEU A 263 62.11 -23.08 -26.48
N THR A 264 61.05 -23.86 -26.65
CA THR A 264 60.03 -23.62 -27.70
C THR A 264 59.17 -22.38 -27.41
N LEU A 265 59.09 -21.95 -26.14
CA LEU A 265 58.34 -20.75 -25.78
C LEU A 265 59.06 -19.47 -26.26
N VAL A 266 60.39 -19.43 -26.16
CA VAL A 266 61.22 -18.27 -26.54
C VAL A 266 61.08 -17.94 -28.03
N LEU A 267 61.04 -18.96 -28.91
CA LEU A 267 60.93 -18.73 -30.35
C LEU A 267 59.51 -18.33 -30.80
N MET A 268 58.47 -18.72 -30.05
CA MET A 268 57.10 -18.22 -30.27
C MET A 268 56.90 -16.79 -29.76
N LEU A 269 57.54 -16.39 -28.64
CA LEU A 269 57.40 -15.04 -28.09
C LEU A 269 58.06 -13.93 -28.93
N LEU A 270 58.94 -14.28 -29.87
CA LEU A 270 59.69 -13.32 -30.70
C LEU A 270 59.16 -13.15 -32.13
N LEU A 271 58.12 -13.91 -32.52
CA LEU A 271 57.50 -13.85 -33.85
C LEU A 271 55.96 -13.76 -33.81
N LEU A 272 55.38 -13.42 -32.65
CA LEU A 272 53.96 -13.16 -32.47
C LEU A 272 53.77 -11.74 -31.89
N PRO A 273 52.86 -10.92 -32.44
CA PRO A 273 52.66 -9.55 -31.95
C PRO A 273 52.09 -9.55 -30.52
N ASP A 274 52.75 -8.81 -29.62
CA ASP A 274 52.35 -8.41 -28.27
C ASP A 274 51.28 -9.26 -27.56
N ILE A 275 51.66 -10.46 -27.09
CA ILE A 275 50.77 -11.29 -26.25
C ILE A 275 50.72 -10.73 -24.81
N THR A 276 50.02 -9.62 -24.62
CA THR A 276 49.60 -9.16 -23.29
C THR A 276 48.56 -10.11 -22.71
N ILE A 277 48.82 -10.67 -21.53
CA ILE A 277 47.80 -11.42 -20.76
C ILE A 277 46.79 -10.40 -20.22
N SER A 278 45.71 -10.19 -20.98
CA SER A 278 44.63 -9.26 -20.65
C SER A 278 43.89 -9.70 -19.38
N GLN A 279 43.63 -8.76 -18.46
CA GLN A 279 42.72 -8.95 -17.33
C GLN A 279 41.33 -8.50 -17.77
N ASN A 280 40.33 -9.36 -17.59
CA ASN A 280 39.10 -9.34 -18.39
C ASN A 280 37.87 -9.00 -17.54
N SER A 281 37.87 -7.83 -16.90
CA SER A 281 36.66 -7.31 -16.25
C SER A 281 35.60 -6.79 -17.25
N LYS A 282 35.90 -6.78 -18.55
CA LYS A 282 35.05 -6.27 -19.64
C LYS A 282 34.58 -7.38 -20.57
N CYS A 283 33.42 -7.19 -21.19
CA CYS A 283 32.95 -8.08 -22.25
C CYS A 283 33.93 -8.08 -23.42
N LYS A 284 34.10 -9.24 -24.06
CA LYS A 284 35.05 -9.43 -25.17
C LYS A 284 34.32 -9.70 -26.47
N ASN A 285 34.84 -9.20 -27.57
CA ASN A 285 34.26 -9.37 -28.89
C ASN A 285 34.33 -10.81 -29.41
N ARG A 286 33.80 -11.05 -30.63
CA ARG A 286 33.57 -12.39 -31.22
C ARG A 286 34.72 -13.38 -31.05
N ALA A 287 35.97 -12.94 -31.25
CA ALA A 287 37.18 -13.76 -31.15
C ALA A 287 37.83 -13.77 -29.76
N GLY A 288 37.36 -12.94 -28.83
CA GLY A 288 37.92 -12.78 -27.48
C GLY A 288 39.05 -11.74 -27.36
N ALA A 289 39.55 -11.21 -28.48
CA ALA A 289 40.76 -10.37 -28.53
C ALA A 289 40.52 -8.90 -28.14
N GLY A 290 39.37 -8.31 -28.54
CA GLY A 290 39.02 -6.92 -28.25
C GLY A 290 37.95 -6.79 -27.16
N ASP A 291 37.89 -5.63 -26.50
CA ASP A 291 36.81 -5.28 -25.58
C ASP A 291 35.52 -4.88 -26.33
N ALA A 292 34.37 -5.09 -25.68
CA ALA A 292 33.04 -4.75 -26.16
C ALA A 292 32.20 -4.13 -25.03
N GLU A 293 31.26 -3.25 -25.37
CA GLU A 293 30.30 -2.67 -24.41
C GLU A 293 29.24 -3.70 -24.02
N TRP A 294 28.79 -4.50 -24.98
CA TRP A 294 27.81 -5.57 -24.78
C TRP A 294 27.98 -6.70 -25.80
N VAL A 295 27.61 -7.92 -25.39
CA VAL A 295 27.71 -9.14 -26.21
C VAL A 295 26.53 -10.06 -25.90
N ILE A 296 25.90 -10.61 -26.94
CA ILE A 296 24.76 -11.53 -26.83
C ILE A 296 25.12 -12.83 -27.56
N LEU A 297 25.03 -13.96 -26.85
CA LEU A 297 25.30 -15.31 -27.37
C LEU A 297 24.03 -16.16 -27.30
N TYR A 298 23.61 -16.70 -28.44
CA TYR A 298 22.54 -17.70 -28.53
C TYR A 298 23.10 -19.05 -28.99
N LYS A 299 23.10 -20.04 -28.10
CA LYS A 299 23.40 -21.43 -28.44
C LYS A 299 22.10 -22.13 -28.87
N GLY A 300 22.07 -22.72 -30.05
CA GLY A 300 20.92 -23.49 -30.52
C GLY A 300 20.80 -24.86 -29.83
N PRO A 301 19.59 -25.46 -29.75
CA PRO A 301 19.43 -26.88 -29.39
C PRO A 301 20.33 -27.77 -30.24
N ALA A 302 21.07 -28.69 -29.59
CA ALA A 302 22.07 -29.58 -30.19
C ALA A 302 23.22 -28.92 -31.00
N GLN A 303 23.32 -27.58 -31.05
CA GLN A 303 24.43 -26.87 -31.70
C GLN A 303 25.52 -26.54 -30.68
N ASN A 304 26.78 -26.89 -30.99
CA ASN A 304 27.93 -26.60 -30.13
C ASN A 304 28.56 -25.23 -30.43
N THR A 305 28.54 -24.82 -31.70
CA THR A 305 28.76 -23.42 -32.08
C THR A 305 27.53 -22.61 -31.66
N GLY A 306 27.75 -21.41 -31.11
CA GLY A 306 26.68 -20.46 -30.81
C GLY A 306 26.72 -19.28 -31.78
N LYS A 307 25.57 -18.65 -32.03
CA LYS A 307 25.50 -17.40 -32.80
C LYS A 307 25.71 -16.22 -31.86
N LEU A 308 26.44 -15.21 -32.32
CA LEU A 308 26.86 -14.04 -31.54
C LEU A 308 26.46 -12.73 -32.22
N LEU A 309 26.08 -11.76 -31.38
CA LEU A 309 26.06 -10.32 -31.67
C LEU A 309 26.96 -9.62 -30.66
N ALA A 310 27.69 -8.60 -31.08
CA ALA A 310 28.55 -7.79 -30.22
C ALA A 310 28.51 -6.32 -30.65
N SER A 311 28.88 -5.42 -29.74
CA SER A 311 28.83 -3.97 -29.96
C SER A 311 29.79 -3.45 -31.04
N ASP A 312 30.83 -4.21 -31.39
CA ASP A 312 31.83 -3.87 -32.42
C ASP A 312 31.40 -4.26 -33.85
N VAL A 313 30.50 -5.25 -33.99
CA VAL A 313 29.85 -5.60 -35.27
C VAL A 313 28.32 -5.60 -35.12
N PRO A 314 27.70 -4.42 -34.85
CA PRO A 314 26.28 -4.34 -34.50
C PRO A 314 25.38 -4.44 -35.75
N GLY A 315 24.91 -5.64 -36.06
CA GLY A 315 23.85 -5.82 -37.07
C GLY A 315 23.74 -7.22 -37.68
N ASN A 316 24.81 -8.00 -37.68
CA ASN A 316 24.84 -9.33 -38.29
C ASN A 316 25.16 -10.42 -37.25
N TRP A 317 24.33 -11.45 -37.18
CA TRP A 317 24.59 -12.62 -36.33
C TRP A 317 25.67 -13.48 -36.97
N ALA A 318 26.79 -13.66 -36.28
CA ALA A 318 27.90 -14.47 -36.77
C ALA A 318 28.13 -15.70 -35.87
N ASP A 319 28.66 -16.78 -36.42
CA ASP A 319 29.08 -17.95 -35.64
C ASP A 319 30.21 -17.61 -34.66
N GLY A 320 30.19 -18.18 -33.47
CA GLY A 320 31.28 -18.09 -32.52
C GLY A 320 32.59 -18.59 -33.14
N ALA A 321 33.69 -17.91 -32.84
CA ALA A 321 35.01 -18.30 -33.35
C ALA A 321 35.50 -19.65 -32.79
N ALA A 322 34.87 -20.14 -31.72
CA ALA A 322 34.95 -21.52 -31.23
C ALA A 322 33.58 -22.01 -30.71
N VAL A 323 33.47 -23.31 -30.49
CA VAL A 323 32.30 -23.94 -29.84
C VAL A 323 32.25 -23.58 -28.34
N VAL A 324 31.05 -23.46 -27.78
CA VAL A 324 30.87 -23.01 -26.37
C VAL A 324 31.31 -24.02 -25.31
N THR A 325 31.83 -25.18 -25.73
CA THR A 325 32.41 -26.21 -24.88
C THR A 325 33.93 -26.09 -24.75
N GLN A 326 34.60 -25.25 -25.57
CA GLN A 326 36.04 -25.02 -25.53
C GLN A 326 36.38 -23.83 -24.62
N ALA A 327 37.45 -23.97 -23.81
CA ALA A 327 37.89 -22.92 -22.87
C ALA A 327 38.60 -21.73 -23.55
N ALA A 328 38.83 -21.77 -24.87
CA ALA A 328 39.53 -20.76 -25.64
C ALA A 328 38.78 -20.47 -26.95
N GLY A 329 39.10 -19.34 -27.59
CA GLY A 329 38.57 -18.99 -28.92
C GLY A 329 37.13 -18.46 -28.96
N HIS A 330 36.43 -18.31 -27.83
CA HIS A 330 35.13 -17.62 -27.81
C HIS A 330 34.96 -16.64 -26.63
N SER A 331 34.30 -15.51 -26.92
CA SER A 331 34.09 -14.36 -26.02
C SER A 331 33.75 -14.71 -24.57
N PHE A 332 32.74 -15.56 -24.38
CA PHE A 332 32.23 -15.90 -23.05
C PHE A 332 33.17 -16.76 -22.21
N ALA A 333 34.07 -17.56 -22.80
CA ALA A 333 35.12 -18.23 -22.04
C ALA A 333 36.25 -17.25 -21.66
N VAL A 334 36.63 -16.35 -22.58
CA VAL A 334 37.72 -15.38 -22.37
C VAL A 334 37.39 -14.38 -21.25
N ILE A 335 36.15 -13.85 -21.16
CA ILE A 335 35.76 -13.04 -20.00
C ILE A 335 35.63 -13.88 -18.72
N LEU A 336 35.04 -15.07 -18.78
CA LEU A 336 34.87 -15.92 -17.60
C LEU A 336 36.19 -16.52 -17.09
N THR A 337 37.32 -16.28 -17.75
CA THR A 337 38.65 -16.75 -17.31
C THR A 337 38.97 -16.27 -15.89
N ASP A 338 38.66 -15.01 -15.55
CA ASP A 338 38.86 -14.47 -14.19
C ASP A 338 37.84 -15.02 -13.15
N VAL A 339 36.71 -15.57 -13.62
CA VAL A 339 35.65 -16.19 -12.78
C VAL A 339 35.98 -17.65 -12.48
N VAL A 340 36.56 -18.37 -13.44
CA VAL A 340 36.89 -19.80 -13.32
C VAL A 340 38.35 -20.05 -12.92
N GLY A 341 39.24 -19.06 -13.06
CA GLY A 341 40.65 -19.09 -12.66
C GLY A 341 40.99 -18.07 -11.56
N ASN A 342 42.24 -18.08 -11.07
CA ASN A 342 42.69 -17.21 -9.98
C ASN A 342 43.50 -16.02 -10.46
N HIS A 343 42.86 -14.84 -10.48
CA HIS A 343 43.44 -13.57 -10.90
C HIS A 343 43.32 -12.54 -9.76
N ALA A 344 44.36 -11.73 -9.56
CA ALA A 344 44.50 -10.93 -8.35
C ALA A 344 43.52 -9.73 -8.28
N ASN A 345 43.32 -9.05 -9.41
CA ASN A 345 42.65 -7.75 -9.49
C ASN A 345 41.19 -7.83 -10.00
N VAL A 346 40.60 -9.02 -10.10
CA VAL A 346 39.22 -9.21 -10.58
C VAL A 346 38.45 -10.03 -9.57
N LYS A 347 37.30 -9.50 -9.15
CA LYS A 347 36.45 -10.03 -8.07
C LYS A 347 35.01 -10.13 -8.52
N PHE A 348 34.27 -11.13 -8.02
CA PHE A 348 32.93 -11.39 -8.52
C PHE A 348 31.92 -11.94 -7.50
N LEU A 349 30.64 -11.71 -7.80
CA LEU A 349 29.47 -12.28 -7.15
C LEU A 349 28.69 -13.10 -8.18
N ALA A 350 28.49 -14.40 -7.90
CA ALA A 350 27.78 -15.33 -8.79
C ALA A 350 26.49 -15.85 -8.14
N TYR A 351 25.42 -15.90 -8.94
CA TYR A 351 24.10 -16.34 -8.51
C TYR A 351 23.46 -17.28 -9.53
N ASN A 352 22.77 -18.32 -9.07
CA ASN A 352 22.11 -19.31 -9.93
C ASN A 352 21.05 -20.06 -9.11
N ASN A 353 19.89 -20.35 -9.69
CA ASN A 353 18.85 -21.15 -9.04
C ASN A 353 19.09 -22.67 -9.12
N VAL A 354 20.05 -23.11 -9.95
CA VAL A 354 20.62 -24.46 -10.02
C VAL A 354 22.14 -24.30 -10.11
N PRO A 355 22.83 -23.96 -9.02
CA PRO A 355 24.27 -23.69 -9.04
C PRO A 355 25.11 -24.97 -9.28
N PRO A 356 26.30 -24.86 -9.90
CA PRO A 356 27.21 -25.99 -10.05
C PRO A 356 27.59 -26.61 -8.70
N GLY A 357 27.74 -27.94 -8.68
CA GLY A 357 28.15 -28.71 -7.49
C GLY A 357 27.12 -28.81 -6.36
N MET A 358 26.01 -28.07 -6.38
CA MET A 358 25.05 -28.00 -5.28
C MET A 358 23.63 -28.46 -5.69
N PRO A 359 23.25 -29.72 -5.40
CA PRO A 359 21.90 -30.22 -5.68
C PRO A 359 20.84 -29.66 -4.72
N ASN A 360 19.56 -29.81 -5.10
CA ASN A 360 18.39 -29.57 -4.24
C ASN A 360 18.17 -28.14 -3.68
N VAL A 361 18.85 -27.13 -4.22
CA VAL A 361 18.66 -25.71 -3.83
C VAL A 361 17.23 -25.23 -4.14
N LYS A 362 16.47 -24.85 -3.11
CA LYS A 362 15.05 -24.43 -3.23
C LYS A 362 14.90 -22.91 -3.17
N THR A 363 14.79 -22.27 -4.34
CA THR A 363 14.66 -20.80 -4.48
C THR A 363 13.23 -20.36 -4.83
N LYS A 364 13.01 -19.03 -4.91
CA LYS A 364 11.79 -18.43 -5.49
C LYS A 364 12.05 -17.63 -6.76
N SER A 365 13.29 -17.59 -7.21
CA SER A 365 13.80 -16.85 -8.38
C SER A 365 14.44 -17.81 -9.37
N ASN A 366 14.38 -17.47 -10.66
CA ASN A 366 14.96 -18.30 -11.72
C ASN A 366 16.28 -17.71 -12.27
N GLY A 367 16.65 -16.51 -11.80
CA GLY A 367 17.78 -15.74 -12.32
C GLY A 367 19.12 -16.43 -12.08
N LYS A 368 20.00 -16.30 -13.08
CA LYS A 368 21.40 -16.74 -13.05
C LYS A 368 22.30 -15.68 -13.66
N GLY A 369 23.53 -15.56 -13.18
CA GLY A 369 24.46 -14.55 -13.64
C GLY A 369 25.68 -14.37 -12.74
N VAL A 370 26.58 -13.49 -13.19
CA VAL A 370 27.80 -13.09 -12.49
C VAL A 370 27.98 -11.58 -12.61
N ILE A 371 28.31 -10.90 -11.52
CA ILE A 371 28.77 -9.51 -11.51
C ILE A 371 30.28 -9.55 -11.21
N MET A 372 31.10 -8.96 -12.08
CA MET A 372 32.55 -8.82 -11.95
C MET A 372 32.93 -7.35 -11.79
N ILE A 373 34.01 -7.10 -11.03
CA ILE A 373 34.64 -5.78 -10.85
C ILE A 373 36.16 -5.90 -10.99
N SER A 374 36.84 -4.78 -11.26
CA SER A 374 38.30 -4.74 -11.25
C SER A 374 38.81 -3.92 -10.07
N THR A 375 39.38 -4.62 -9.08
CA THR A 375 40.02 -4.00 -7.90
C THR A 375 41.42 -3.47 -8.21
N ALA A 376 41.65 -2.98 -9.43
CA ALA A 376 42.86 -2.29 -9.83
C ALA A 376 42.73 -0.80 -9.48
N VAL A 377 43.82 -0.18 -9.01
CA VAL A 377 43.79 1.21 -8.54
C VAL A 377 43.33 2.16 -9.66
N ASN A 378 42.29 2.95 -9.37
CA ASN A 378 41.59 3.86 -10.29
C ASN A 378 40.89 3.21 -11.50
N ALA A 379 40.71 1.88 -11.51
CA ALA A 379 39.75 1.26 -12.41
C ALA A 379 38.31 1.57 -11.96
N ASN A 380 37.38 1.55 -12.93
CA ASN A 380 35.93 1.68 -12.72
C ASN A 380 35.24 0.72 -13.71
N ASP A 381 35.81 -0.46 -13.85
CA ASP A 381 35.64 -1.37 -14.99
C ASP A 381 35.16 -2.74 -14.49
N GLY A 382 33.87 -3.02 -14.68
CA GLY A 382 33.26 -4.30 -14.36
C GLY A 382 32.33 -4.80 -15.47
N ALA A 383 31.75 -5.99 -15.26
CA ALA A 383 30.80 -6.57 -16.19
C ALA A 383 29.71 -7.36 -15.47
N TRP A 384 28.50 -7.34 -16.03
CA TRP A 384 27.38 -8.14 -15.57
C TRP A 384 26.93 -9.12 -16.66
N ILE A 385 27.04 -10.41 -16.36
CA ILE A 385 26.57 -11.51 -17.19
C ILE A 385 25.23 -12.02 -16.67
N VAL A 386 24.27 -12.27 -17.56
CA VAL A 386 23.03 -13.01 -17.30
C VAL A 386 22.90 -14.19 -18.28
N HIS A 387 22.42 -15.34 -17.81
CA HIS A 387 22.31 -16.56 -18.62
C HIS A 387 21.16 -17.47 -18.19
N THR A 388 20.71 -18.37 -19.08
CA THR A 388 19.73 -19.41 -18.72
C THR A 388 20.34 -20.73 -18.22
N VAL A 389 21.62 -20.99 -18.55
CA VAL A 389 22.34 -22.26 -18.31
C VAL A 389 22.35 -22.69 -16.83
N PRO A 390 21.68 -23.80 -16.44
CA PRO A 390 21.84 -24.47 -15.13
C PRO A 390 23.27 -24.99 -14.94
N GLY A 391 23.77 -25.07 -13.71
CA GLY A 391 25.07 -25.68 -13.41
C GLY A 391 26.30 -24.90 -13.89
N PHE A 392 26.16 -23.59 -14.14
CA PHE A 392 27.18 -22.73 -14.75
C PHE A 392 27.20 -21.33 -14.12
N PRO A 393 28.32 -20.58 -14.22
CA PRO A 393 29.69 -21.06 -14.38
C PRO A 393 30.24 -21.67 -13.09
N ALA A 394 31.18 -22.60 -13.18
CA ALA A 394 31.81 -23.19 -12.00
C ALA A 394 32.91 -22.26 -11.45
N ALA A 395 32.63 -21.62 -10.31
CA ALA A 395 33.47 -20.58 -9.73
C ALA A 395 34.83 -21.14 -9.26
N LYS A 396 35.94 -20.58 -9.78
CA LYS A 396 37.33 -20.97 -9.48
C LYS A 396 37.72 -22.44 -9.76
N THR A 397 37.01 -23.16 -10.64
CA THR A 397 37.30 -24.57 -10.99
C THR A 397 37.57 -24.84 -12.48
N GLY A 398 37.99 -23.83 -13.25
CA GLY A 398 38.21 -23.96 -14.70
C GLY A 398 36.94 -23.90 -15.55
N TYR A 399 37.09 -23.53 -16.83
CA TYR A 399 35.95 -23.39 -17.75
C TYR A 399 35.36 -24.75 -18.10
N SER A 400 34.04 -24.90 -17.94
CA SER A 400 33.31 -26.11 -18.31
C SER A 400 31.88 -25.76 -18.72
N TRP A 401 31.38 -26.40 -19.79
CA TRP A 401 29.98 -26.31 -20.20
C TRP A 401 29.21 -27.57 -19.76
N PRO A 402 28.06 -27.45 -19.08
CA PRO A 402 27.29 -28.61 -18.64
C PRO A 402 26.78 -29.48 -19.79
N ALA A 403 27.20 -30.74 -19.86
CA ALA A 403 26.90 -31.63 -20.98
C ALA A 403 25.40 -31.84 -21.24
N ALA A 404 24.57 -31.91 -20.18
CA ALA A 404 23.10 -32.02 -20.30
C ALA A 404 22.44 -30.81 -20.98
N GLU A 405 23.14 -29.67 -21.04
CA GLU A 405 22.68 -28.41 -21.63
C GLU A 405 23.24 -28.22 -23.07
N ILE A 406 23.93 -29.23 -23.62
CA ILE A 406 24.30 -29.27 -25.05
C ILE A 406 23.06 -29.50 -25.93
N ALA A 407 22.14 -30.36 -25.51
CA ALA A 407 20.93 -30.68 -26.26
C ALA A 407 19.92 -29.51 -26.37
N LYS A 408 20.12 -28.41 -25.63
CA LYS A 408 19.12 -27.36 -25.42
C LYS A 408 19.52 -25.99 -25.95
N GLY A 409 18.52 -25.14 -26.19
CA GLY A 409 18.70 -23.74 -26.54
C GLY A 409 19.02 -22.88 -25.31
N HIS A 410 20.03 -22.02 -25.40
CA HIS A 410 20.47 -21.14 -24.31
C HIS A 410 20.82 -19.74 -24.79
N LEU A 411 20.54 -18.76 -23.94
CA LEU A 411 20.84 -17.34 -24.17
C LEU A 411 21.74 -16.82 -23.04
N LEU A 412 22.78 -16.08 -23.42
CA LEU A 412 23.69 -15.37 -22.53
C LEU A 412 23.84 -13.92 -23.00
N ILE A 413 23.91 -12.99 -22.07
CA ILE A 413 24.24 -11.58 -22.33
C ILE A 413 25.35 -11.16 -21.38
N CYS A 414 26.37 -10.48 -21.91
CA CYS A 414 27.39 -9.75 -21.17
C CYS A 414 27.17 -8.25 -21.39
N MET A 415 27.30 -7.45 -20.33
CA MET A 415 27.23 -5.99 -20.34
C MET A 415 28.39 -5.40 -19.52
N THR A 416 29.21 -4.54 -20.13
CA THR A 416 30.31 -3.85 -19.45
C THR A 416 29.77 -2.60 -18.74
N ILE A 417 30.07 -2.46 -17.45
CA ILE A 417 29.45 -1.51 -16.52
C ILE A 417 30.47 -0.80 -15.63
N ALA A 418 30.15 0.43 -15.24
CA ALA A 418 30.85 1.15 -14.19
C ALA A 418 30.42 0.62 -12.81
N GLU A 419 31.33 0.60 -11.84
CA GLU A 419 31.08 0.02 -10.51
C GLU A 419 29.99 0.78 -9.75
N THR A 420 29.90 2.09 -9.98
CA THR A 420 28.80 2.95 -9.51
C THR A 420 27.38 2.43 -9.83
N GLN A 421 27.23 1.60 -10.87
CA GLN A 421 25.94 1.02 -11.28
C GLN A 421 25.55 -0.21 -10.45
N ILE A 422 26.50 -0.86 -9.77
CA ILE A 422 26.32 -2.17 -9.12
C ILE A 422 25.26 -2.12 -8.02
N ASN A 423 25.20 -1.05 -7.21
CA ASN A 423 24.16 -0.92 -6.19
C ASN A 423 22.73 -0.82 -6.79
N ALA A 424 22.58 -0.31 -8.02
CA ALA A 424 21.29 -0.27 -8.73
C ALA A 424 20.90 -1.64 -9.31
N ILE A 425 21.88 -2.41 -9.81
CA ILE A 425 21.70 -3.82 -10.20
C ILE A 425 21.30 -4.63 -8.97
N ALA A 426 22.03 -4.49 -7.87
CA ALA A 426 21.80 -5.22 -6.63
C ALA A 426 20.45 -4.89 -5.99
N ALA A 427 19.99 -3.63 -6.01
CA ALA A 427 18.64 -3.27 -5.57
C ALA A 427 17.53 -3.99 -6.35
N SER A 428 17.81 -4.36 -7.60
CA SER A 428 16.92 -5.11 -8.48
C SER A 428 16.99 -6.61 -8.19
N LEU A 429 18.20 -7.18 -8.09
CA LEU A 429 18.42 -8.59 -7.71
C LEU A 429 17.89 -8.89 -6.29
N PHE A 430 18.13 -8.04 -5.29
CA PHE A 430 17.54 -8.14 -3.95
C PHE A 430 16.01 -8.14 -3.97
N ARG A 431 15.39 -7.49 -4.98
CA ARG A 431 13.94 -7.56 -5.18
C ARG A 431 13.50 -8.86 -5.85
N ALA A 432 14.35 -9.49 -6.67
CA ALA A 432 14.07 -10.75 -7.36
C ALA A 432 14.26 -12.00 -6.49
N GLU A 433 15.00 -11.92 -5.38
CA GLU A 433 15.29 -13.03 -4.45
C GLU A 433 16.08 -14.23 -5.09
N PRO A 434 17.20 -14.01 -5.84
CA PRO A 434 18.07 -15.06 -6.35
C PRO A 434 18.91 -15.72 -5.24
N PHE A 435 19.47 -16.89 -5.54
CA PHE A 435 20.43 -17.58 -4.66
C PHE A 435 21.86 -17.26 -5.07
N ILE A 436 22.61 -16.63 -4.16
CA ILE A 436 24.03 -16.33 -4.33
C ILE A 436 24.82 -17.58 -3.91
N TYR A 437 25.74 -18.06 -4.74
CA TYR A 437 26.55 -19.25 -4.45
C TYR A 437 28.05 -18.96 -4.34
N TYR A 438 28.50 -17.78 -4.78
CA TYR A 438 29.88 -17.32 -4.60
C TYR A 438 29.90 -15.78 -4.51
N ASN A 439 30.76 -15.23 -3.67
CA ASN A 439 31.10 -13.81 -3.64
C ASN A 439 32.51 -13.61 -3.05
N ASP A 440 33.45 -13.09 -3.85
CA ASP A 440 34.77 -12.62 -3.36
C ASP A 440 34.97 -11.11 -3.53
N ILE A 441 33.93 -10.35 -3.89
CA ILE A 441 33.93 -8.87 -3.86
C ILE A 441 34.08 -8.39 -2.41
N PRO A 442 35.11 -7.58 -2.09
CA PRO A 442 35.37 -7.11 -0.74
C PRO A 442 34.43 -5.96 -0.31
N GLU A 443 34.36 -5.73 1.00
CA GLU A 443 33.54 -4.65 1.58
C GLU A 443 34.10 -3.24 1.29
N SER A 444 35.37 -3.11 0.88
CA SER A 444 35.98 -1.86 0.42
C SER A 444 35.30 -1.32 -0.85
N GLU A 445 35.27 -2.11 -1.93
CA GLU A 445 34.69 -1.70 -3.22
C GLU A 445 33.15 -1.57 -3.17
N THR A 446 32.53 -2.08 -2.10
CA THR A 446 31.07 -2.00 -1.89
C THR A 446 30.68 -1.07 -0.73
N ALA A 447 31.64 -0.30 -0.21
CA ALA A 447 31.39 0.78 0.74
C ALA A 447 30.39 1.79 0.14
N GLY A 448 29.27 2.03 0.84
CA GLY A 448 28.20 2.88 0.32
C GLY A 448 27.24 2.20 -0.67
N MET A 449 27.32 0.88 -0.87
CA MET A 449 26.37 0.08 -1.67
C MET A 449 25.39 -0.72 -0.77
N PRO A 450 24.44 -0.06 -0.07
CA PRO A 450 23.62 -0.72 0.96
C PRO A 450 22.62 -1.73 0.40
N ASP A 451 22.32 -1.75 -0.90
CA ASP A 451 21.49 -2.80 -1.52
C ASP A 451 22.33 -3.97 -2.05
N PHE A 452 23.63 -3.77 -2.36
CA PHE A 452 24.58 -4.87 -2.59
C PHE A 452 24.81 -5.67 -1.32
N LYS A 453 25.08 -5.02 -0.18
CA LYS A 453 25.23 -5.72 1.10
C LYS A 453 24.03 -6.61 1.43
N LYS A 454 22.80 -6.10 1.27
CA LYS A 454 21.57 -6.88 1.49
C LYS A 454 21.43 -8.09 0.55
N LEU A 455 21.97 -8.01 -0.67
CA LEU A 455 21.97 -9.10 -1.64
C LEU A 455 22.98 -10.19 -1.25
N ALA A 456 24.23 -9.80 -0.94
CA ALA A 456 25.28 -10.71 -0.49
C ALA A 456 24.91 -11.41 0.84
N GLU A 457 24.26 -10.69 1.76
CA GLU A 457 23.72 -11.24 3.02
C GLU A 457 22.44 -12.10 2.83
N GLY A 458 21.96 -12.32 1.61
CA GLY A 458 20.78 -13.15 1.33
C GLY A 458 19.46 -12.63 1.93
N LYS A 459 19.35 -11.34 2.26
CA LYS A 459 18.18 -10.78 2.95
C LYS A 459 16.96 -10.72 2.01
N ILE A 460 15.75 -10.81 2.59
CA ILE A 460 14.48 -10.89 1.84
C ILE A 460 13.62 -9.63 2.07
N PRO A 461 13.04 -9.01 1.03
CA PRO A 461 12.18 -7.83 1.18
C PRO A 461 10.89 -8.14 1.96
N THR A 462 10.70 -7.50 3.12
CA THR A 462 9.52 -7.69 4.00
C THR A 462 8.42 -6.65 3.82
N MET A 463 8.74 -5.46 3.30
CA MET A 463 7.82 -4.32 3.15
C MET A 463 7.58 -3.95 1.68
N PRO A 464 6.39 -3.44 1.32
CA PRO A 464 6.11 -2.94 -0.02
C PRO A 464 6.88 -1.63 -0.32
N PRO A 465 7.12 -1.28 -1.60
CA PRO A 465 6.64 -1.97 -2.81
C PRO A 465 7.36 -3.30 -3.06
N PHE A 466 6.65 -4.31 -3.57
CA PHE A 466 7.22 -5.63 -3.90
C PHE A 466 7.70 -5.74 -5.37
N THR A 467 7.79 -4.60 -6.06
CA THR A 467 8.36 -4.45 -7.41
C THR A 467 9.31 -3.27 -7.42
N ILE A 468 10.34 -3.32 -8.27
CA ILE A 468 11.27 -2.22 -8.51
C ILE A 468 11.58 -2.12 -10.01
N SER A 469 11.97 -0.93 -10.44
CA SER A 469 12.57 -0.65 -11.74
C SER A 469 13.81 0.20 -11.49
N ARG A 470 14.91 -0.07 -12.20
CA ARG A 470 16.15 0.71 -12.17
C ARG A 470 16.70 0.89 -13.57
N SER A 471 17.27 2.06 -13.84
CA SER A 471 18.09 2.30 -15.03
C SER A 471 19.56 2.19 -14.63
N ILE A 472 20.38 1.64 -15.52
CA ILE A 472 21.84 1.81 -15.52
C ILE A 472 22.29 2.31 -16.89
N LYS A 473 23.57 2.68 -17.02
CA LYS A 473 24.25 2.88 -18.31
C LYS A 473 25.43 1.91 -18.43
N LEU A 474 25.71 1.48 -19.64
CA LEU A 474 26.93 0.74 -19.96
C LEU A 474 28.11 1.69 -20.20
N THR A 475 29.32 1.14 -20.21
CA THR A 475 30.58 1.91 -20.39
C THR A 475 31.10 1.77 -21.82
N GLY A 476 30.99 2.86 -22.60
CA GLY A 476 31.49 2.94 -23.96
C GLY A 476 31.10 4.28 -24.62
N ALA A 477 31.71 4.58 -25.77
CA ALA A 477 31.34 5.72 -26.60
C ALA A 477 29.98 5.43 -27.28
N GLY A 478 28.88 5.83 -26.61
CA GLY A 478 27.51 5.45 -26.97
C GLY A 478 26.65 5.08 -25.76
N ALA A 479 27.29 4.65 -24.66
CA ALA A 479 26.76 4.47 -23.30
C ALA A 479 25.30 3.97 -23.23
N VAL A 480 25.08 2.73 -23.69
CA VAL A 480 23.73 2.16 -23.87
C VAL A 480 22.93 2.15 -22.55
N PRO A 481 21.69 2.70 -22.53
CA PRO A 481 20.86 2.73 -21.32
C PRO A 481 20.07 1.42 -21.14
N VAL A 482 20.30 0.71 -20.03
CA VAL A 482 19.65 -0.56 -19.72
C VAL A 482 18.60 -0.39 -18.62
N GLN A 483 17.39 -0.92 -18.83
CA GLN A 483 16.29 -0.90 -17.85
C GLN A 483 16.09 -2.28 -17.21
N ILE A 484 16.24 -2.35 -15.89
CA ILE A 484 16.09 -3.55 -15.08
C ILE A 484 14.72 -3.51 -14.39
N TYR A 485 13.91 -4.54 -14.58
CA TYR A 485 12.61 -4.72 -13.93
C TYR A 485 12.65 -5.96 -13.02
N SER A 486 12.20 -5.85 -11.78
CA SER A 486 12.23 -7.00 -10.85
C SER A 486 11.06 -7.02 -9.87
N LYS A 487 10.60 -8.23 -9.52
CA LYS A 487 9.53 -8.44 -8.53
C LYS A 487 9.91 -9.51 -7.51
N SER A 488 9.45 -9.31 -6.29
CA SER A 488 9.56 -10.27 -5.19
C SER A 488 8.45 -11.32 -5.28
N ALA A 489 8.65 -12.50 -4.68
CA ALA A 489 7.63 -13.54 -4.57
C ALA A 489 6.35 -13.08 -3.84
N LYS A 490 6.40 -11.98 -3.09
CA LYS A 490 5.24 -11.36 -2.43
C LYS A 490 4.41 -10.47 -3.39
N SER A 491 4.91 -10.20 -4.60
CA SER A 491 4.23 -9.40 -5.62
C SER A 491 3.23 -10.22 -6.43
N ARG A 492 1.95 -9.83 -6.31
CA ARG A 492 0.83 -10.36 -7.12
C ARG A 492 0.71 -9.72 -8.51
N TYR A 493 1.70 -8.95 -8.96
CA TYR A 493 1.76 -8.48 -10.35
C TYR A 493 2.40 -9.54 -11.26
N GLU A 494 1.85 -9.65 -12.46
CA GLU A 494 2.42 -10.38 -13.58
C GLU A 494 3.56 -9.51 -14.19
N ILE A 495 4.70 -10.09 -14.51
CA ILE A 495 5.93 -9.36 -14.85
C ILE A 495 5.91 -8.82 -16.29
N TYR A 496 5.41 -9.59 -17.27
CA TYR A 496 5.44 -9.24 -18.69
C TYR A 496 4.47 -8.08 -19.00
N LYS A 497 3.16 -8.24 -18.78
CA LYS A 497 2.13 -7.22 -19.09
C LYS A 497 2.05 -6.13 -18.03
N LYS A 498 2.13 -6.46 -16.73
CA LYS A 498 1.84 -5.49 -15.65
C LYS A 498 3.08 -4.77 -15.09
N VAL A 499 4.29 -5.18 -15.46
CA VAL A 499 5.54 -4.44 -15.18
C VAL A 499 6.24 -4.02 -16.48
N ILE A 500 6.74 -4.95 -17.30
CA ILE A 500 7.63 -4.67 -18.43
C ILE A 500 6.93 -3.89 -19.56
N LEU A 501 5.81 -4.39 -20.10
CA LEU A 501 5.04 -3.71 -21.16
C LEU A 501 4.65 -2.27 -20.77
N ARG A 502 4.31 -2.07 -19.49
CA ARG A 502 3.95 -0.77 -18.92
C ARG A 502 5.16 0.15 -18.68
N GLY A 503 6.33 -0.41 -18.41
CA GLY A 503 7.59 0.32 -18.28
C GLY A 503 8.15 0.75 -19.64
N LEU A 504 8.31 -0.21 -20.55
CA LEU A 504 8.90 0.00 -21.88
C LEU A 504 8.02 0.83 -22.83
N LYS A 505 6.69 0.82 -22.65
CA LYS A 505 5.73 1.60 -23.46
C LYS A 505 5.87 1.36 -24.99
N LYS A 506 6.22 0.15 -25.43
CA LYS A 506 6.23 -0.32 -26.84
C LYS A 506 5.43 -1.61 -26.97
N THR A 507 5.12 -2.06 -28.19
CA THR A 507 4.69 -3.46 -28.40
C THR A 507 5.87 -4.37 -28.09
N ILE A 508 5.61 -5.56 -27.58
CA ILE A 508 6.63 -6.56 -27.30
C ILE A 508 6.26 -7.91 -27.94
N LYS A 509 7.20 -8.56 -28.61
CA LYS A 509 7.11 -9.97 -29.06
C LYS A 509 7.86 -10.84 -28.06
N VAL A 510 7.26 -11.93 -27.61
CA VAL A 510 7.81 -12.80 -26.56
C VAL A 510 8.14 -14.20 -27.10
N TRP A 511 9.39 -14.62 -26.91
CA TRP A 511 9.83 -16.02 -26.97
C TRP A 511 9.97 -16.53 -25.53
N SER A 512 9.17 -17.52 -25.16
CA SER A 512 9.14 -18.06 -23.80
C SER A 512 8.21 -19.27 -23.75
N ARG A 513 8.62 -20.34 -23.04
CA ARG A 513 7.75 -21.46 -22.64
C ARG A 513 6.50 -20.92 -21.92
N ARG A 514 5.33 -21.47 -22.26
CA ARG A 514 4.03 -20.90 -21.90
C ARG A 514 2.94 -21.96 -21.75
N ASP A 515 1.92 -21.67 -20.93
CA ASP A 515 0.70 -22.49 -20.85
C ASP A 515 -0.40 -21.98 -21.77
N SER A 516 -1.43 -22.80 -22.03
CA SER A 516 -2.54 -22.48 -22.94
C SER A 516 -3.47 -21.34 -22.45
N LYS A 517 -3.21 -20.79 -21.26
CA LYS A 517 -4.06 -19.80 -20.58
C LYS A 517 -3.58 -18.36 -20.81
N LEU A 518 -2.27 -18.13 -20.94
CA LEU A 518 -1.73 -16.82 -21.37
C LEU A 518 -1.59 -16.75 -22.89
N LYS A 519 -2.61 -16.18 -23.54
CA LYS A 519 -2.58 -15.84 -24.97
C LYS A 519 -1.88 -14.49 -25.21
N GLY A 520 -1.47 -14.26 -26.46
CA GLY A 520 -1.04 -12.93 -26.90
C GLY A 520 -2.17 -11.90 -26.71
N ASP A 521 -1.78 -10.68 -26.39
CA ASP A 521 -2.68 -9.59 -26.02
C ASP A 521 -2.45 -8.37 -26.93
N CYS A 522 -3.07 -8.43 -28.10
CA CYS A 522 -2.99 -7.38 -29.11
C CYS A 522 -3.99 -6.23 -28.92
N ARG A 523 -4.67 -6.17 -27.76
CA ARG A 523 -5.79 -5.24 -27.48
C ARG A 523 -5.38 -3.78 -27.26
N ILE A 524 -4.09 -3.51 -27.16
CA ILE A 524 -3.54 -2.18 -26.92
C ILE A 524 -2.84 -1.73 -28.21
N PRO A 525 -3.42 -0.77 -28.97
CA PRO A 525 -2.78 -0.17 -30.13
C PRO A 525 -1.38 0.34 -29.78
N GLN A 526 -0.42 0.15 -30.69
CA GLN A 526 1.00 0.48 -30.53
C GLN A 526 1.75 -0.25 -29.38
N ARG A 527 1.06 -0.90 -28.41
CA ARG A 527 1.66 -1.50 -27.20
C ARG A 527 1.09 -2.89 -26.85
N SER A 528 1.06 -3.78 -27.85
CA SER A 528 0.61 -5.17 -27.73
C SER A 528 1.62 -6.08 -27.02
N LEU A 529 1.18 -7.24 -26.52
CA LEU A 529 2.04 -8.38 -26.18
C LEU A 529 1.80 -9.49 -27.21
N ARG A 530 2.71 -9.64 -28.18
CA ARG A 530 2.66 -10.65 -29.24
C ARG A 530 3.43 -11.89 -28.80
N LEU A 531 2.96 -13.08 -29.17
CA LEU A 531 3.67 -14.35 -28.90
C LEU A 531 4.34 -14.83 -30.18
N ILE A 532 5.61 -15.21 -30.10
CA ILE A 532 6.34 -15.78 -31.23
C ILE A 532 5.89 -17.24 -31.42
N LYS A 533 5.63 -17.63 -32.67
CA LYS A 533 5.22 -18.99 -33.06
C LYS A 533 6.44 -19.91 -33.02
N SER A 534 6.23 -21.17 -32.60
CA SER A 534 7.23 -22.25 -32.66
C SER A 534 6.92 -23.14 -33.86
N PRO A 535 7.91 -23.74 -34.56
CA PRO A 535 9.35 -23.48 -34.44
C PRO A 535 9.78 -22.14 -35.08
N VAL A 536 11.03 -21.74 -34.89
CA VAL A 536 11.65 -20.54 -35.48
C VAL A 536 13.15 -20.79 -35.74
N GLN A 537 13.74 -20.01 -36.65
CA GLN A 537 15.18 -20.01 -36.92
C GLN A 537 15.81 -18.77 -36.28
N ILE A 538 16.88 -18.95 -35.50
CA ILE A 538 17.70 -17.84 -34.99
C ILE A 538 19.07 -17.91 -35.68
N ALA A 539 19.26 -17.06 -36.69
CA ALA A 539 20.48 -16.97 -37.51
C ALA A 539 20.97 -18.34 -38.07
N GLY A 540 20.03 -19.17 -38.52
CA GLY A 540 20.29 -20.52 -39.06
C GLY A 540 20.30 -21.64 -38.02
N HIS A 541 20.17 -21.34 -36.72
CA HIS A 541 19.91 -22.35 -35.70
C HIS A 541 18.40 -22.60 -35.55
N ALA A 542 17.98 -23.82 -35.87
CA ALA A 542 16.62 -24.28 -35.66
C ALA A 542 16.33 -24.34 -34.15
N THR A 543 15.24 -23.73 -33.71
CA THR A 543 14.79 -23.81 -32.32
C THR A 543 13.28 -23.96 -32.22
N ASN A 544 12.84 -24.60 -31.15
CA ASN A 544 11.45 -24.75 -30.77
C ASN A 544 11.28 -24.48 -29.27
N ILE A 545 10.10 -24.05 -28.88
CA ILE A 545 9.77 -23.65 -27.51
C ILE A 545 9.91 -24.81 -26.50
N GLU A 546 9.89 -26.05 -26.98
CA GLU A 546 10.06 -27.28 -26.20
C GLU A 546 11.52 -27.53 -25.81
N THR A 547 12.48 -27.32 -26.71
CA THR A 547 13.92 -27.60 -26.49
C THR A 547 14.75 -26.37 -26.10
N ASP A 548 14.17 -25.17 -26.13
CA ASP A 548 14.81 -23.92 -25.75
C ASP A 548 14.52 -23.56 -24.27
N GLU A 549 15.58 -23.32 -23.49
CA GLU A 549 15.49 -22.81 -22.11
C GLU A 549 15.50 -21.26 -22.06
N SER A 550 15.77 -20.58 -23.19
CA SER A 550 15.79 -19.13 -23.26
C SER A 550 14.39 -18.52 -23.18
N ASN A 551 14.29 -17.38 -22.50
CA ASN A 551 13.09 -16.57 -22.44
C ASN A 551 13.53 -15.13 -22.74
N TRP A 552 12.97 -14.52 -23.78
CA TRP A 552 13.37 -13.20 -24.25
C TRP A 552 12.25 -12.45 -24.96
N ILE A 553 12.48 -11.15 -25.13
CA ILE A 553 11.49 -10.19 -25.61
C ILE A 553 12.17 -9.22 -26.60
N VAL A 554 11.50 -8.88 -27.71
CA VAL A 554 11.90 -7.76 -28.61
C VAL A 554 10.76 -6.74 -28.74
N SER A 555 11.08 -5.46 -28.89
CA SER A 555 10.08 -4.41 -29.07
C SER A 555 9.64 -4.20 -30.51
N GLU A 556 8.45 -3.65 -30.72
CA GLU A 556 7.93 -3.28 -32.04
C GLU A 556 7.14 -1.94 -31.98
N PRO A 557 7.33 -1.03 -32.96
CA PRO A 557 8.61 -0.82 -33.63
C PRO A 557 9.69 -0.44 -32.60
N GLY A 558 10.90 -1.00 -32.70
CA GLY A 558 12.01 -0.53 -31.88
C GLY A 558 13.16 -1.51 -31.62
N ASN A 559 14.24 -0.91 -31.17
CA ASN A 559 15.55 -1.45 -30.85
C ASN A 559 15.71 -2.05 -29.42
N ILE A 560 14.63 -2.37 -28.71
CA ILE A 560 14.73 -2.90 -27.34
C ILE A 560 14.65 -4.43 -27.33
N PHE A 561 15.70 -5.07 -26.83
CA PHE A 561 15.74 -6.48 -26.46
C PHE A 561 15.67 -6.62 -24.93
N CYS A 562 15.05 -7.67 -24.40
CA CYS A 562 15.09 -8.00 -22.97
C CYS A 562 15.24 -9.50 -22.74
N PHE A 563 16.19 -9.85 -21.87
CA PHE A 563 16.32 -11.18 -21.27
C PHE A 563 15.29 -11.38 -20.14
N MET A 564 14.76 -12.60 -19.99
CA MET A 564 13.80 -12.95 -18.94
C MET A 564 14.24 -14.17 -18.13
N ASP A 565 14.14 -14.10 -16.80
CA ASP A 565 14.43 -15.24 -15.92
C ASP A 565 13.25 -16.24 -15.83
N LYS A 566 12.01 -15.76 -15.99
CA LYS A 566 10.78 -16.53 -15.75
C LYS A 566 9.97 -16.74 -17.04
N PRO A 567 9.42 -17.95 -17.26
CA PRO A 567 8.52 -18.20 -18.39
C PRO A 567 7.16 -17.49 -18.27
N TYR A 568 6.45 -17.37 -19.40
CA TYR A 568 5.15 -16.70 -19.52
C TYR A 568 3.98 -17.69 -19.31
N SER A 569 3.69 -18.05 -18.06
CA SER A 569 2.60 -18.97 -17.70
C SER A 569 1.76 -18.52 -16.49
N VAL A 570 0.53 -19.04 -16.35
CA VAL A 570 -0.34 -18.79 -15.17
C VAL A 570 0.04 -19.71 -14.00
N THR A 571 0.47 -20.93 -14.31
CA THR A 571 0.54 -22.03 -13.34
C THR A 571 1.95 -22.11 -12.71
N ILE A 572 2.12 -21.59 -11.49
CA ILE A 572 3.42 -21.48 -10.82
C ILE A 572 3.42 -22.14 -9.42
N LEU A 573 3.73 -23.44 -9.37
CA LEU A 573 4.69 -24.08 -8.45
C LEU A 573 4.56 -25.62 -8.44
N LYS A 574 5.38 -26.29 -9.24
CA LYS A 574 6.05 -27.58 -8.94
C LYS A 574 7.00 -27.91 -10.11
N GLN A 575 8.17 -28.45 -9.78
CA GLN A 575 9.13 -29.06 -10.70
C GLN A 575 9.16 -30.55 -10.35
N PHE A 576 9.59 -31.42 -11.29
CA PHE A 576 9.26 -32.86 -11.34
C PHE A 576 7.74 -33.08 -11.61
N ILE A 577 7.32 -34.01 -12.48
CA ILE A 577 7.94 -35.24 -13.01
C ILE A 577 7.89 -35.25 -14.57
N ASN A 578 8.79 -35.99 -15.24
CA ASN A 578 8.83 -36.21 -16.70
C ASN A 578 8.03 -37.45 -17.14
N ILE A 579 7.55 -37.49 -18.39
CA ILE A 579 7.35 -38.67 -19.28
C ILE A 579 7.09 -38.15 -20.73
N SER A 580 7.23 -38.98 -21.78
CA SER A 580 7.66 -38.54 -23.13
C SER A 580 6.94 -39.14 -24.37
N CYS A 581 6.94 -38.38 -25.48
CA CYS A 581 6.62 -38.77 -26.89
C CYS A 581 5.12 -39.05 -27.23
N ILE A 582 4.59 -39.08 -28.48
CA ILE A 582 5.10 -39.28 -29.87
C ILE A 582 4.43 -38.32 -30.94
N ASN A 583 5.08 -38.18 -32.11
CA ASN A 583 4.81 -37.50 -33.44
C ASN A 583 3.51 -37.87 -34.24
N THR A 584 3.02 -37.31 -35.40
CA THR A 584 3.29 -36.13 -36.32
C THR A 584 2.16 -35.88 -37.38
N CYS A 585 2.26 -34.79 -38.20
CA CYS A 585 1.67 -34.56 -39.57
C CYS A 585 0.17 -34.14 -39.72
N PHE A 586 -0.34 -33.54 -40.83
CA PHE A 586 0.17 -33.27 -42.21
C PHE A 586 -0.28 -31.89 -42.83
N LYS A 587 -0.15 -31.72 -44.17
CA LYS A 587 -0.05 -30.50 -45.03
C LYS A 587 -1.23 -29.48 -45.15
N MET A 588 -0.92 -28.37 -45.86
CA MET A 588 -1.75 -27.24 -46.33
C MET A 588 -1.82 -27.22 -47.88
N LEU A 589 -3.00 -27.08 -48.51
CA LEU A 589 -3.15 -26.69 -49.93
C LEU A 589 -4.61 -26.29 -50.34
N THR A 590 -5.05 -25.04 -50.17
CA THR A 590 -6.27 -24.46 -50.82
C THR A 590 -6.47 -23.00 -50.42
N LEU A 591 -5.99 -22.01 -51.20
CA LEU A 591 -6.21 -20.58 -50.87
C LEU A 591 -5.98 -19.57 -52.02
N VAL A 592 -6.02 -20.00 -53.29
CA VAL A 592 -5.73 -19.12 -54.44
C VAL A 592 -6.99 -18.78 -55.28
N PHE A 593 -8.12 -19.46 -55.06
CA PHE A 593 -9.27 -19.44 -55.98
C PHE A 593 -10.51 -18.67 -55.49
N ILE A 594 -10.44 -17.95 -54.37
CA ILE A 594 -11.61 -17.25 -53.77
C ILE A 594 -11.24 -15.80 -53.43
N LEU A 595 -10.83 -15.04 -54.46
CA LEU A 595 -10.50 -13.60 -54.33
C LEU A 595 -10.94 -12.77 -55.55
N LEU A 596 -11.72 -13.37 -56.46
CA LEU A 596 -12.35 -12.71 -57.61
C LEU A 596 -13.80 -13.21 -57.69
N LEU A 597 -14.77 -12.38 -57.27
CA LEU A 597 -16.15 -12.24 -57.78
C LEU A 597 -17.09 -11.53 -56.78
N LEU A 598 -17.72 -10.44 -57.23
CA LEU A 598 -19.02 -9.89 -56.77
C LEU A 598 -19.05 -9.19 -55.37
N PRO A 599 -20.06 -8.34 -55.05
CA PRO A 599 -19.87 -6.89 -55.23
C PRO A 599 -20.33 -6.02 -54.03
N ASN A 600 -20.34 -4.69 -54.22
CA ASN A 600 -20.64 -3.68 -53.18
C ASN A 600 -22.04 -3.83 -52.54
N ILE A 601 -22.08 -3.88 -51.21
CA ILE A 601 -23.28 -3.62 -50.39
C ILE A 601 -22.91 -2.56 -49.33
N THR A 602 -23.56 -1.40 -49.39
CA THR A 602 -23.43 -0.34 -48.37
C THR A 602 -24.30 -0.67 -47.16
N ILE A 603 -23.70 -1.24 -46.12
CA ILE A 603 -24.42 -1.60 -44.89
C ILE A 603 -24.50 -0.40 -43.94
N SER A 604 -25.71 0.04 -43.60
CA SER A 604 -25.96 1.03 -42.55
C SER A 604 -25.55 0.48 -41.18
N GLN A 605 -24.94 1.32 -40.33
CA GLN A 605 -24.25 0.92 -39.11
C GLN A 605 -24.93 1.59 -37.91
N ASN A 606 -25.45 0.80 -36.96
CA ASN A 606 -26.38 1.29 -35.95
C ASN A 606 -25.72 1.33 -34.56
N SER A 607 -25.53 2.53 -34.00
CA SER A 607 -25.07 2.71 -32.61
C SER A 607 -26.15 3.15 -31.63
N LYS A 608 -27.40 3.36 -32.10
CA LYS A 608 -28.54 3.86 -31.31
C LYS A 608 -29.58 2.77 -31.03
N CYS A 609 -30.41 3.00 -30.02
CA CYS A 609 -31.64 2.23 -29.85
C CYS A 609 -32.62 2.52 -30.99
N LYS A 610 -33.52 1.57 -31.28
CA LYS A 610 -34.50 1.67 -32.38
C LYS A 610 -35.93 1.59 -31.88
N ASP A 611 -36.86 2.11 -32.68
CA ASP A 611 -38.30 1.92 -32.50
C ASP A 611 -38.72 0.43 -32.54
N THR A 612 -40.01 0.17 -32.34
CA THR A 612 -40.65 -1.17 -32.29
C THR A 612 -40.27 -2.07 -33.46
N ASN A 613 -40.14 -1.49 -34.66
CA ASN A 613 -39.96 -2.18 -35.93
C ASN A 613 -38.47 -2.30 -36.32
N GLY A 614 -37.62 -1.48 -35.70
CA GLY A 614 -36.21 -1.34 -36.05
C GLY A 614 -35.92 -0.24 -37.08
N ALA A 615 -36.90 0.60 -37.42
CA ALA A 615 -36.82 1.53 -38.54
C ALA A 615 -36.20 2.89 -38.13
N GLY A 616 -36.88 3.63 -37.26
CA GLY A 616 -36.40 4.88 -36.68
C GLY A 616 -35.50 4.67 -35.46
N ASP A 617 -34.73 5.69 -35.13
CA ASP A 617 -33.98 5.77 -33.87
C ASP A 617 -34.90 6.12 -32.69
N ALA A 618 -34.52 5.67 -31.50
CA ALA A 618 -35.18 6.00 -30.23
C ALA A 618 -34.14 6.36 -29.15
N ASP A 619 -34.51 7.19 -28.18
CA ASP A 619 -33.63 7.58 -27.07
C ASP A 619 -33.57 6.54 -25.97
N TRP A 620 -34.68 5.81 -25.80
CA TRP A 620 -34.74 4.61 -24.98
C TRP A 620 -35.78 3.65 -25.54
N ALA A 621 -35.56 2.37 -25.31
CA ALA A 621 -36.46 1.28 -25.68
C ALA A 621 -36.43 0.19 -24.61
N ILE A 622 -37.58 -0.39 -24.28
CA ILE A 622 -37.74 -1.45 -23.29
C ILE A 622 -38.52 -2.59 -23.94
N LEU A 623 -38.00 -3.81 -23.81
CA LEU A 623 -38.62 -5.03 -24.32
C LEU A 623 -38.76 -6.04 -23.17
N TYR A 624 -39.99 -6.46 -22.90
CA TYR A 624 -40.32 -7.55 -22.00
C TYR A 624 -40.85 -8.76 -22.78
N LYS A 625 -40.04 -9.81 -22.88
CA LYS A 625 -40.47 -11.13 -23.36
C LYS A 625 -41.14 -11.86 -22.19
N GLY A 626 -42.39 -12.29 -22.36
CA GLY A 626 -43.05 -13.17 -21.39
C GLY A 626 -42.48 -14.60 -21.41
N PRO A 627 -42.63 -15.39 -20.32
CA PRO A 627 -42.43 -16.83 -20.38
C PRO A 627 -43.24 -17.44 -21.53
N THR A 628 -42.62 -18.37 -22.28
CA THR A 628 -43.20 -19.09 -23.45
C THR A 628 -43.80 -18.21 -24.57
N GLN A 629 -43.66 -16.89 -24.52
CA GLN A 629 -44.10 -15.95 -25.56
C GLN A 629 -42.90 -15.43 -26.34
N ASP A 630 -42.74 -15.76 -27.62
CA ASP A 630 -41.56 -15.31 -28.39
C ASP A 630 -41.68 -13.91 -28.98
N ARG A 631 -42.91 -13.39 -29.12
CA ARG A 631 -43.17 -11.96 -29.34
C ARG A 631 -43.32 -11.28 -27.97
N GLY A 632 -42.53 -10.22 -27.73
CA GLY A 632 -42.51 -9.51 -26.45
C GLY A 632 -43.24 -8.16 -26.49
N LYS A 633 -43.70 -7.68 -25.33
CA LYS A 633 -44.25 -6.32 -25.18
C LYS A 633 -43.12 -5.29 -25.19
N PHE A 634 -43.34 -4.19 -25.89
CA PHE A 634 -42.34 -3.17 -26.21
C PHE A 634 -42.84 -1.76 -25.89
N LEU A 635 -41.93 -0.88 -25.48
CA LEU A 635 -42.17 0.53 -25.16
C LEU A 635 -40.93 1.35 -25.58
N ALA A 636 -41.10 2.51 -26.23
CA ALA A 636 -39.98 3.36 -26.64
C ALA A 636 -40.31 4.86 -26.57
N SER A 637 -39.28 5.69 -26.59
CA SER A 637 -39.40 7.14 -26.41
C SER A 637 -40.28 7.87 -27.44
N ASN A 638 -40.48 7.29 -28.63
CA ASN A 638 -41.33 7.84 -29.69
C ASN A 638 -42.79 7.32 -29.66
N ALA A 639 -43.12 6.43 -28.72
CA ALA A 639 -44.46 5.89 -28.47
C ALA A 639 -44.60 5.50 -26.98
N ALA A 640 -44.36 6.48 -26.10
CA ALA A 640 -44.09 6.22 -24.69
C ALA A 640 -45.34 5.91 -23.83
N ASP A 641 -46.53 6.14 -24.35
CA ASP A 641 -47.78 6.10 -23.56
C ASP A 641 -48.41 4.71 -23.45
N ASN A 642 -48.07 3.77 -24.34
CA ASN A 642 -48.69 2.44 -24.40
C ASN A 642 -47.71 1.30 -24.75
N TRP A 643 -47.84 0.16 -24.07
CA TRP A 643 -47.08 -1.05 -24.37
C TRP A 643 -47.64 -1.78 -25.60
N VAL A 644 -46.89 -1.80 -26.70
CA VAL A 644 -47.27 -2.44 -27.97
C VAL A 644 -46.62 -3.84 -28.11
N ASP A 645 -47.12 -4.68 -29.01
CA ASP A 645 -46.48 -5.96 -29.32
C ASP A 645 -45.33 -5.78 -30.33
N GLY A 646 -44.09 -5.99 -29.87
CA GLY A 646 -42.87 -5.83 -30.67
C GLY A 646 -42.95 -6.57 -32.01
N ALA A 647 -42.51 -5.95 -33.11
CA ALA A 647 -43.02 -6.29 -34.44
C ALA A 647 -42.72 -7.73 -34.94
N ALA A 648 -41.65 -8.37 -34.45
CA ALA A 648 -41.35 -9.78 -34.70
C ALA A 648 -40.93 -10.51 -33.41
N ALA A 649 -40.83 -11.84 -33.49
CA ALA A 649 -40.34 -12.68 -32.40
C ALA A 649 -38.86 -12.41 -32.09
N VAL A 650 -38.45 -12.52 -30.83
CA VAL A 650 -37.05 -12.29 -30.38
C VAL A 650 -36.07 -13.36 -30.84
N THR A 651 -36.55 -14.40 -31.52
CA THR A 651 -35.77 -15.43 -32.20
C THR A 651 -35.43 -15.04 -33.64
N ALA A 652 -36.15 -14.08 -34.24
CA ALA A 652 -35.96 -13.66 -35.61
C ALA A 652 -34.84 -12.60 -35.72
N ARG A 653 -33.97 -12.74 -36.73
CA ARG A 653 -32.87 -11.78 -36.98
C ARG A 653 -33.34 -10.44 -37.56
N ALA A 654 -34.54 -10.39 -38.14
CA ALA A 654 -35.11 -9.20 -38.78
C ALA A 654 -36.47 -8.86 -38.16
N GLY A 655 -36.88 -7.59 -38.27
CA GLY A 655 -38.22 -7.13 -37.89
C GLY A 655 -38.46 -6.89 -36.39
N HIS A 656 -37.45 -6.90 -35.52
CA HIS A 656 -37.62 -6.41 -34.14
C HIS A 656 -36.46 -5.53 -33.65
N SER A 657 -36.82 -4.44 -32.96
CA SER A 657 -35.94 -3.40 -32.40
C SER A 657 -34.56 -3.91 -31.91
N PHE A 658 -34.56 -4.87 -30.98
CA PHE A 658 -33.35 -5.33 -30.31
C PHE A 658 -32.45 -6.24 -31.16
N ALA A 659 -32.94 -6.88 -32.23
CA ALA A 659 -32.05 -7.52 -33.20
C ALA A 659 -31.39 -6.46 -34.09
N VAL A 660 -32.15 -5.46 -34.55
CA VAL A 660 -31.62 -4.39 -35.40
C VAL A 660 -30.57 -3.55 -34.66
N ALA A 661 -30.85 -3.16 -33.41
CA ALA A 661 -29.89 -2.46 -32.55
C ALA A 661 -28.67 -3.32 -32.15
N LEU A 662 -28.75 -4.66 -32.24
CA LEU A 662 -27.62 -5.56 -31.99
C LEU A 662 -26.97 -6.10 -33.28
N ASN A 663 -27.37 -5.66 -34.48
CA ASN A 663 -26.77 -6.12 -35.74
C ASN A 663 -25.25 -5.92 -35.74
N ASP A 664 -24.79 -4.75 -35.33
CA ASP A 664 -23.37 -4.40 -35.22
C ASP A 664 -22.61 -5.15 -34.11
N VAL A 665 -23.33 -5.79 -33.17
CA VAL A 665 -22.79 -6.64 -32.08
C VAL A 665 -22.61 -8.10 -32.51
N VAL A 666 -23.49 -8.57 -33.40
CA VAL A 666 -23.51 -9.97 -33.87
C VAL A 666 -22.87 -10.14 -35.26
N GLY A 667 -22.76 -9.06 -36.03
CA GLY A 667 -22.08 -8.98 -37.32
C GLY A 667 -20.65 -8.44 -37.23
N ASN A 668 -20.16 -7.90 -38.34
CA ASN A 668 -18.81 -7.33 -38.46
C ASN A 668 -18.87 -6.02 -39.26
N HIS A 669 -18.96 -4.90 -38.54
CA HIS A 669 -19.18 -3.57 -39.13
C HIS A 669 -18.00 -2.65 -38.82
N ALA A 670 -17.68 -1.75 -39.75
CA ALA A 670 -16.42 -1.01 -39.76
C ALA A 670 -16.34 0.04 -38.64
N ASN A 671 -17.42 0.78 -38.39
CA ASN A 671 -17.45 1.99 -37.58
C ASN A 671 -18.32 1.87 -36.33
N VAL A 672 -18.93 0.72 -36.03
CA VAL A 672 -19.57 0.48 -34.72
C VAL A 672 -18.74 -0.53 -33.94
N LYS A 673 -18.55 -0.28 -32.64
CA LYS A 673 -17.71 -1.09 -31.74
C LYS A 673 -18.39 -1.26 -30.39
N PHE A 674 -18.14 -2.37 -29.70
CA PHE A 674 -18.87 -2.71 -28.48
C PHE A 674 -18.06 -3.43 -27.39
N LEU A 675 -18.60 -3.39 -26.16
CA LEU A 675 -18.16 -4.12 -24.98
C LEU A 675 -19.35 -4.91 -24.43
N ALA A 676 -19.27 -6.24 -24.45
CA ALA A 676 -20.32 -7.13 -23.96
C ALA A 676 -19.89 -7.87 -22.68
N TYR A 677 -20.80 -7.90 -21.71
CA TYR A 677 -20.60 -8.51 -20.40
C TYR A 677 -21.79 -9.40 -20.02
N ASN A 678 -21.51 -10.57 -19.46
CA ASN A 678 -22.53 -11.51 -19.02
C ASN A 678 -21.95 -12.44 -17.94
N ASN A 679 -22.70 -12.70 -16.87
CA ASN A 679 -22.27 -13.58 -15.79
C ASN A 679 -22.34 -15.08 -16.13
N VAL A 680 -23.09 -15.42 -17.19
CA VAL A 680 -23.14 -16.73 -17.85
C VAL A 680 -22.93 -16.47 -19.35
N PRO A 681 -21.68 -16.29 -19.81
CA PRO A 681 -21.38 -15.89 -21.19
C PRO A 681 -21.63 -17.03 -22.19
N PRO A 682 -22.02 -16.73 -23.44
CA PRO A 682 -22.14 -17.74 -24.50
C PRO A 682 -20.84 -18.54 -24.69
N GLY A 683 -20.98 -19.84 -24.96
CA GLY A 683 -19.88 -20.74 -25.33
C GLY A 683 -18.86 -21.06 -24.23
N MET A 684 -19.01 -20.58 -22.99
CA MET A 684 -18.04 -20.81 -21.91
C MET A 684 -18.73 -21.35 -20.63
N PRO A 685 -18.80 -22.67 -20.43
CA PRO A 685 -19.38 -23.27 -19.22
C PRO A 685 -18.49 -23.04 -17.98
N ASN A 686 -19.08 -23.19 -16.79
CA ASN A 686 -18.40 -23.18 -15.49
C ASN A 686 -17.64 -21.88 -15.10
N VAL A 687 -17.90 -20.75 -15.77
CA VAL A 687 -17.28 -19.45 -15.46
C VAL A 687 -17.79 -18.89 -14.11
N LYS A 688 -16.96 -19.02 -13.06
CA LYS A 688 -17.28 -18.53 -11.71
C LYS A 688 -17.03 -17.02 -11.57
N THR A 689 -18.09 -16.24 -11.75
CA THR A 689 -18.10 -14.77 -11.70
C THR A 689 -18.38 -14.23 -10.28
N LYS A 690 -18.44 -12.90 -10.12
CA LYS A 690 -18.67 -12.20 -8.82
C LYS A 690 -19.81 -11.17 -8.88
N SER A 691 -20.58 -11.21 -9.94
CA SER A 691 -21.57 -10.22 -10.33
C SER A 691 -22.57 -10.86 -11.28
N ASN A 692 -23.83 -10.45 -11.22
CA ASN A 692 -24.91 -11.05 -12.02
C ASN A 692 -25.33 -10.19 -13.23
N GLY A 693 -24.69 -9.02 -13.40
CA GLY A 693 -25.03 -8.07 -14.46
C GLY A 693 -24.69 -8.59 -15.86
N LYS A 694 -25.55 -8.25 -16.83
CA LYS A 694 -25.37 -8.54 -18.25
C LYS A 694 -25.75 -7.33 -19.10
N GLY A 695 -25.16 -7.19 -20.29
CA GLY A 695 -25.40 -6.06 -21.16
C GLY A 695 -24.32 -5.84 -22.21
N VAL A 696 -24.54 -4.83 -23.04
CA VAL A 696 -23.63 -4.38 -24.09
C VAL A 696 -23.57 -2.85 -24.09
N ILE A 697 -22.37 -2.27 -24.16
CA ILE A 697 -22.16 -0.86 -24.50
C ILE A 697 -21.69 -0.82 -25.96
N MET A 698 -22.30 0.03 -26.77
CA MET A 698 -22.03 0.21 -28.21
C MET A 698 -21.70 1.67 -28.48
N ILE A 699 -20.77 1.93 -29.38
CA ILE A 699 -20.42 3.28 -29.87
C ILE A 699 -20.31 3.29 -31.38
N SER A 700 -20.65 4.42 -31.99
CA SER A 700 -20.07 4.81 -33.27
C SER A 700 -18.61 5.24 -33.08
N THR A 701 -17.79 4.98 -34.09
CA THR A 701 -16.44 5.49 -34.30
C THR A 701 -16.35 6.17 -35.66
N ALA A 702 -17.50 6.60 -36.21
CA ALA A 702 -17.54 7.47 -37.38
C ALA A 702 -17.13 8.90 -36.97
N VAL A 703 -16.46 9.62 -37.88
CA VAL A 703 -15.93 10.96 -37.59
C VAL A 703 -17.06 11.90 -37.17
N ASN A 704 -16.86 12.59 -36.04
CA ASN A 704 -17.81 13.51 -35.40
C ASN A 704 -19.12 12.88 -34.85
N ALA A 705 -19.28 11.55 -34.83
CA ALA A 705 -20.47 10.91 -34.28
C ALA A 705 -20.41 10.73 -32.74
N ASN A 706 -21.18 11.52 -31.99
CA ASN A 706 -21.32 11.42 -30.53
C ASN A 706 -22.39 10.38 -30.11
N ASP A 707 -22.57 9.33 -30.92
CA ASP A 707 -23.74 8.45 -30.89
C ASP A 707 -23.39 7.04 -30.41
N GLY A 708 -23.93 6.63 -29.26
CA GLY A 708 -23.80 5.28 -28.72
C GLY A 708 -25.04 4.81 -27.97
N ALA A 709 -25.04 3.56 -27.52
CA ALA A 709 -26.14 2.96 -26.77
C ALA A 709 -25.66 1.98 -25.71
N TRP A 710 -26.38 1.90 -24.60
CA TRP A 710 -26.16 0.93 -23.52
C TRP A 710 -27.39 0.04 -23.36
N ILE A 711 -27.21 -1.25 -23.65
CA ILE A 711 -28.21 -2.29 -23.48
C ILE A 711 -27.93 -3.07 -22.19
N VAL A 712 -28.95 -3.28 -21.37
CA VAL A 712 -28.93 -4.10 -20.15
C VAL A 712 -30.01 -5.17 -20.25
N HIS A 713 -29.69 -6.43 -19.94
CA HIS A 713 -30.64 -7.54 -20.07
C HIS A 713 -30.50 -8.61 -18.97
N THR A 714 -31.51 -9.47 -18.83
CA THR A 714 -31.47 -10.61 -17.90
C THR A 714 -30.95 -11.91 -18.53
N VAL A 715 -31.00 -12.05 -19.86
CA VAL A 715 -30.76 -13.27 -20.66
C VAL A 715 -29.35 -13.88 -20.48
N PRO A 716 -29.20 -15.09 -19.89
CA PRO A 716 -27.97 -15.89 -19.92
C PRO A 716 -27.56 -16.27 -21.35
N GLY A 717 -26.26 -16.47 -21.63
CA GLY A 717 -25.80 -16.97 -22.93
C GLY A 717 -25.98 -16.02 -24.12
N PHE A 718 -26.31 -14.75 -23.89
CA PHE A 718 -26.66 -13.76 -24.91
C PHE A 718 -25.93 -12.42 -24.68
N PRO A 719 -25.72 -11.59 -25.71
CA PRO A 719 -25.70 -11.96 -27.14
C PRO A 719 -24.41 -12.69 -27.51
N ALA A 720 -24.47 -13.57 -28.51
CA ALA A 720 -23.29 -14.25 -29.04
C ALA A 720 -22.51 -13.30 -29.96
N ALA A 721 -21.37 -12.81 -29.47
CA ALA A 721 -20.63 -11.72 -30.11
C ALA A 721 -19.94 -12.19 -31.40
N LYS A 722 -20.27 -11.54 -32.52
CA LYS A 722 -19.74 -11.81 -33.87
C LYS A 722 -19.94 -13.23 -34.41
N THR A 723 -21.04 -13.88 -34.04
CA THR A 723 -21.44 -15.22 -34.53
C THR A 723 -22.83 -15.23 -35.18
N GLY A 724 -23.36 -14.07 -35.58
CA GLY A 724 -24.74 -13.91 -36.04
C GLY A 724 -25.76 -13.83 -34.89
N TYR A 725 -26.97 -13.34 -35.20
CA TYR A 725 -28.03 -13.20 -34.19
C TYR A 725 -28.58 -14.58 -33.82
N SER A 726 -28.56 -14.89 -32.52
CA SER A 726 -29.11 -16.15 -31.99
C SER A 726 -29.69 -15.93 -30.59
N TRP A 727 -30.97 -16.24 -30.40
CA TRP A 727 -31.57 -16.31 -29.07
C TRP A 727 -31.31 -17.70 -28.45
N PRO A 728 -30.90 -17.81 -27.18
CA PRO A 728 -30.67 -19.12 -26.55
C PRO A 728 -31.98 -19.89 -26.35
N ALA A 729 -32.12 -21.07 -26.95
CA ALA A 729 -33.36 -21.86 -26.91
C ALA A 729 -33.85 -22.19 -25.49
N ALA A 730 -32.93 -22.45 -24.55
CA ALA A 730 -33.27 -22.68 -23.13
C ALA A 730 -33.86 -21.46 -22.40
N GLU A 731 -33.82 -20.28 -23.03
CA GLU A 731 -34.37 -19.01 -22.54
C GLU A 731 -35.63 -18.57 -23.33
N ILE A 732 -36.20 -19.45 -24.17
CA ILE A 732 -37.52 -19.26 -24.80
C ILE A 732 -38.66 -19.47 -23.77
N ALA A 733 -38.52 -20.48 -22.90
CA ALA A 733 -39.51 -20.79 -21.88
C ALA A 733 -39.55 -19.80 -20.69
N LYS A 734 -38.75 -18.73 -20.71
CA LYS A 734 -38.49 -17.84 -19.56
C LYS A 734 -38.81 -16.38 -19.88
N GLY A 735 -39.20 -15.63 -18.86
CA GLY A 735 -39.45 -14.19 -18.96
C GLY A 735 -38.15 -13.38 -18.90
N HIS A 736 -37.98 -12.44 -19.82
CA HIS A 736 -36.76 -11.63 -19.94
C HIS A 736 -37.05 -10.15 -20.19
N LEU A 737 -36.31 -9.28 -19.50
CA LEU A 737 -36.34 -7.84 -19.68
C LEU A 737 -35.04 -7.39 -20.37
N LEU A 738 -35.18 -6.52 -21.36
CA LEU A 738 -34.10 -5.78 -22.01
C LEU A 738 -34.44 -4.29 -21.97
N ILE A 739 -33.44 -3.46 -21.66
CA ILE A 739 -33.52 -2.00 -21.69
C ILE A 739 -32.39 -1.51 -22.57
N CYS A 740 -32.69 -0.67 -23.56
CA CYS A 740 -31.74 0.07 -24.38
C CYS A 740 -31.85 1.55 -24.04
N MET A 741 -30.70 2.22 -23.90
CA MET A 741 -30.58 3.66 -23.66
C MET A 741 -29.59 4.27 -24.65
N THR A 742 -30.01 5.20 -25.49
CA THR A 742 -29.14 5.97 -26.39
C THR A 742 -28.45 7.07 -25.58
N ILE A 743 -27.13 7.16 -25.72
CA ILE A 743 -26.24 7.92 -24.83
C ILE A 743 -25.17 8.65 -25.63
N ALA A 744 -24.84 9.85 -25.19
CA ALA A 744 -23.66 10.56 -25.68
C ALA A 744 -22.39 9.83 -25.23
N GLU A 745 -21.36 9.82 -26.08
CA GLU A 745 -20.10 9.11 -25.83
C GLU A 745 -19.46 9.54 -24.49
N THR A 746 -19.58 10.83 -24.15
CA THR A 746 -19.16 11.45 -22.88
C THR A 746 -19.70 10.74 -21.61
N GLN A 747 -20.87 10.09 -21.69
CA GLN A 747 -21.50 9.42 -20.55
C GLN A 747 -20.87 8.04 -20.26
N ILE A 748 -20.19 7.45 -21.22
CA ILE A 748 -19.74 6.05 -21.17
C ILE A 748 -18.72 5.82 -20.05
N ASN A 749 -17.85 6.78 -19.76
CA ASN A 749 -16.92 6.67 -18.63
C ASN A 749 -17.65 6.63 -17.26
N ALA A 750 -18.81 7.29 -17.13
CA ALA A 750 -19.62 7.23 -15.91
C ALA A 750 -20.32 5.86 -15.76
N ILE A 751 -20.92 5.35 -16.83
CA ILE A 751 -21.49 3.99 -16.88
C ILE A 751 -20.41 2.95 -16.53
N ALA A 752 -19.25 3.06 -17.16
CA ALA A 752 -18.16 2.12 -17.00
C ALA A 752 -17.47 2.21 -15.63
N ALA A 753 -17.50 3.37 -14.94
CA ALA A 753 -17.11 3.47 -13.53
C ALA A 753 -18.04 2.64 -12.62
N SER A 754 -19.34 2.64 -12.90
CA SER A 754 -20.32 1.79 -12.21
C SER A 754 -20.11 0.30 -12.52
N LEU A 755 -20.00 -0.08 -13.79
CA LEU A 755 -19.73 -1.47 -14.18
C LEU A 755 -18.37 -1.97 -13.64
N PHE A 756 -17.30 -1.16 -13.69
CA PHE A 756 -16.00 -1.50 -13.10
C PHE A 756 -16.11 -1.75 -11.59
N ARG A 757 -16.98 -0.99 -10.91
CA ARG A 757 -17.28 -1.21 -9.48
C ARG A 757 -18.11 -2.48 -9.26
N ALA A 758 -18.96 -2.87 -10.20
CA ALA A 758 -19.82 -4.05 -10.14
C ALA A 758 -19.12 -5.39 -10.45
N GLU A 759 -17.90 -5.38 -11.03
CA GLU A 759 -17.12 -6.58 -11.39
C GLU A 759 -17.84 -7.62 -12.29
N PRO A 760 -18.56 -7.23 -13.37
CA PRO A 760 -19.13 -8.17 -14.34
C PRO A 760 -18.04 -8.83 -15.18
N PHE A 761 -18.34 -10.01 -15.74
CA PHE A 761 -17.42 -10.72 -16.61
C PHE A 761 -17.54 -10.21 -18.05
N ILE A 762 -16.49 -9.51 -18.51
CA ILE A 762 -16.36 -9.04 -19.89
C ILE A 762 -15.92 -10.22 -20.74
N TYR A 763 -16.81 -10.71 -21.61
CA TYR A 763 -16.48 -11.80 -22.55
C TYR A 763 -16.10 -11.27 -23.94
N TYR A 764 -16.55 -10.05 -24.30
CA TYR A 764 -16.18 -9.39 -25.54
C TYR A 764 -15.89 -7.88 -25.34
N ASN A 765 -14.90 -7.36 -26.05
CA ASN A 765 -14.67 -5.92 -26.23
C ASN A 765 -13.83 -5.67 -27.48
N ASP A 766 -14.35 -4.90 -28.44
CA ASP A 766 -13.57 -4.34 -29.55
C ASP A 766 -13.60 -2.80 -29.62
N ILE A 767 -14.22 -2.11 -28.65
CA ILE A 767 -14.09 -0.66 -28.48
C ILE A 767 -12.60 -0.26 -28.39
N PRO A 768 -12.12 0.64 -29.27
CA PRO A 768 -10.71 1.00 -29.40
C PRO A 768 -10.23 1.93 -28.29
N GLU A 769 -8.90 2.07 -28.18
CA GLU A 769 -8.27 2.96 -27.18
C GLU A 769 -8.25 4.45 -27.57
N SER A 770 -8.71 4.81 -28.78
CA SER A 770 -8.88 6.19 -29.28
C SER A 770 -10.06 6.89 -28.57
N GLU A 771 -11.28 6.45 -28.84
CA GLU A 771 -12.53 6.91 -28.22
C GLU A 771 -12.41 6.85 -26.69
N THR A 772 -11.85 5.75 -26.17
CA THR A 772 -11.70 5.55 -24.72
C THR A 772 -10.47 6.21 -24.10
N ALA A 773 -9.72 7.06 -24.84
CA ALA A 773 -8.56 7.77 -24.32
C ALA A 773 -8.91 8.69 -23.14
N GLY A 774 -10.06 9.38 -23.22
CA GLY A 774 -10.63 10.20 -22.14
C GLY A 774 -11.35 9.40 -21.05
N MET A 775 -11.43 8.07 -21.17
CA MET A 775 -12.30 7.22 -20.34
C MET A 775 -11.51 6.27 -19.40
N PRO A 776 -10.87 6.82 -18.33
CA PRO A 776 -10.00 6.03 -17.48
C PRO A 776 -10.71 4.90 -16.72
N ASP A 777 -12.02 4.98 -16.48
CA ASP A 777 -12.79 3.91 -15.84
C ASP A 777 -13.27 2.84 -16.83
N PHE A 778 -13.63 3.21 -18.08
CA PHE A 778 -13.84 2.24 -19.16
C PHE A 778 -12.58 1.41 -19.41
N LYS A 779 -11.42 2.06 -19.48
CA LYS A 779 -10.12 1.36 -19.60
C LYS A 779 -9.80 0.47 -18.39
N LYS A 780 -10.44 0.66 -17.22
CA LYS A 780 -10.34 -0.28 -16.08
C LYS A 780 -11.29 -1.47 -16.23
N LEU A 781 -12.52 -1.25 -16.70
CA LEU A 781 -13.50 -2.28 -17.03
C LEU A 781 -12.97 -3.25 -18.11
N ALA A 782 -12.61 -2.73 -19.29
CA ALA A 782 -12.20 -3.53 -20.45
C ALA A 782 -10.90 -4.33 -20.23
N GLU A 783 -9.95 -3.83 -19.43
CA GLU A 783 -8.74 -4.58 -19.02
C GLU A 783 -9.03 -5.74 -18.02
N GLY A 784 -10.30 -5.97 -17.65
CA GLY A 784 -10.68 -6.93 -16.60
C GLY A 784 -10.08 -6.60 -15.24
N LYS A 785 -9.79 -5.32 -14.97
CA LYS A 785 -9.19 -4.92 -13.68
C LYS A 785 -10.24 -5.14 -12.59
N ILE A 786 -9.82 -5.71 -11.46
CA ILE A 786 -10.67 -5.80 -10.28
C ILE A 786 -10.28 -4.65 -9.32
N PRO A 787 -11.16 -3.68 -9.00
CA PRO A 787 -10.75 -2.49 -8.27
C PRO A 787 -10.17 -2.85 -6.89
N THR A 788 -8.93 -2.45 -6.63
CA THR A 788 -8.14 -2.87 -5.47
C THR A 788 -8.29 -1.95 -4.26
N MET A 789 -8.73 -0.71 -4.48
CA MET A 789 -8.96 0.30 -3.45
C MET A 789 -10.45 0.66 -3.34
N PRO A 790 -10.92 1.06 -2.14
CA PRO A 790 -12.21 1.73 -1.97
C PRO A 790 -12.19 3.18 -2.51
N PRO A 791 -13.37 3.84 -2.64
CA PRO A 791 -14.70 3.36 -2.23
C PRO A 791 -15.14 2.12 -3.01
N PHE A 792 -15.68 1.12 -2.29
CA PHE A 792 -16.08 -0.17 -2.86
C PHE A 792 -17.54 -0.22 -3.37
N THR A 793 -18.19 0.93 -3.32
CA THR A 793 -19.51 1.28 -3.88
C THR A 793 -19.36 2.55 -4.71
N ILE A 794 -20.26 2.78 -5.65
CA ILE A 794 -20.33 4.02 -6.45
C ILE A 794 -21.79 4.30 -6.81
N SER A 795 -22.11 5.59 -6.98
CA SER A 795 -23.32 6.07 -7.65
C SER A 795 -22.89 7.04 -8.75
N ARG A 796 -23.60 7.05 -9.89
CA ARG A 796 -23.39 7.95 -11.03
C ARG A 796 -24.73 8.31 -11.66
N SER A 797 -24.91 9.58 -12.00
CA SER A 797 -25.97 10.04 -12.89
C SER A 797 -25.42 10.10 -14.32
N ILE A 798 -26.25 9.80 -15.31
CA ILE A 798 -26.04 10.15 -16.73
C ILE A 798 -27.30 10.85 -17.29
N LYS A 799 -27.20 11.38 -18.51
CA LYS A 799 -28.36 11.84 -19.31
C LYS A 799 -28.43 11.09 -20.64
N LEU A 800 -29.65 10.88 -21.13
CA LEU A 800 -29.89 10.40 -22.50
C LEU A 800 -29.81 11.57 -23.52
N THR A 801 -29.65 11.25 -24.80
CA THR A 801 -29.44 12.22 -25.90
C THR A 801 -30.67 13.01 -26.35
N GLY A 802 -31.86 12.51 -26.03
CA GLY A 802 -33.11 12.97 -26.62
C GLY A 802 -33.61 14.35 -26.24
N ALA A 803 -34.60 14.82 -27.00
CA ALA A 803 -35.47 15.90 -26.56
C ALA A 803 -36.13 15.52 -25.22
N GLY A 804 -35.92 16.33 -24.18
CA GLY A 804 -36.34 16.01 -22.81
C GLY A 804 -35.28 15.33 -21.93
N ALA A 805 -34.10 14.98 -22.46
CA ALA A 805 -32.84 14.71 -21.74
C ALA A 805 -32.95 13.94 -20.40
N VAL A 806 -33.62 12.77 -20.44
CA VAL A 806 -33.97 11.96 -19.25
C VAL A 806 -32.73 11.62 -18.39
N PRO A 807 -32.74 11.90 -17.07
CA PRO A 807 -31.64 11.57 -16.18
C PRO A 807 -31.75 10.13 -15.64
N VAL A 808 -30.69 9.33 -15.77
CA VAL A 808 -30.62 7.94 -15.30
C VAL A 808 -29.63 7.80 -14.15
N GLN A 809 -30.05 7.18 -13.04
CA GLN A 809 -29.21 6.95 -11.85
C GLN A 809 -28.69 5.51 -11.79
N ILE A 810 -27.38 5.34 -11.67
CA ILE A 810 -26.67 4.06 -11.74
C ILE A 810 -25.93 3.79 -10.43
N TYR A 811 -26.37 2.76 -9.70
CA TYR A 811 -25.77 2.33 -8.44
C TYR A 811 -24.96 1.03 -8.64
N SER A 812 -23.79 0.90 -8.01
CA SER A 812 -22.96 -0.32 -8.15
C SER A 812 -22.08 -0.63 -6.94
N LYS A 813 -21.89 -1.92 -6.66
CA LYS A 813 -21.11 -2.45 -5.53
C LYS A 813 -20.20 -3.60 -5.95
N SER A 814 -19.00 -3.64 -5.38
CA SER A 814 -18.00 -4.70 -5.63
C SER A 814 -18.15 -5.87 -4.66
N ALA A 815 -17.74 -7.07 -5.08
CA ALA A 815 -17.61 -8.24 -4.20
C ALA A 815 -16.55 -8.08 -3.09
N LYS A 816 -15.65 -7.10 -3.20
CA LYS A 816 -14.75 -6.68 -2.10
C LYS A 816 -15.40 -5.67 -1.15
N SER A 817 -16.60 -5.17 -1.48
CA SER A 817 -17.28 -4.17 -0.67
C SER A 817 -17.60 -4.70 0.72
N ARG A 818 -17.20 -3.91 1.71
CA ARG A 818 -17.56 -4.12 3.10
C ARG A 818 -18.47 -3.03 3.64
N TYR A 819 -19.27 -2.39 2.77
CA TYR A 819 -20.59 -1.95 3.23
C TYR A 819 -21.40 -3.19 3.62
N GLY A 820 -21.93 -3.19 4.84
CA GLY A 820 -22.30 -4.41 5.58
C GLY A 820 -21.21 -5.01 6.50
N LYS A 821 -19.90 -4.79 6.28
CA LYS A 821 -18.81 -5.48 7.02
C LYS A 821 -17.55 -4.65 7.39
N LYS A 822 -17.68 -3.32 7.51
CA LYS A 822 -16.66 -2.30 7.88
C LYS A 822 -15.41 -2.21 6.99
N VAL A 823 -15.24 -1.07 6.32
CA VAL A 823 -13.96 -0.59 5.76
C VAL A 823 -13.41 0.51 6.67
N LYS A 824 -12.09 0.70 6.72
CA LYS A 824 -11.53 2.05 6.84
C LYS A 824 -10.38 2.25 5.86
N GLN A 825 -10.34 3.41 5.21
CA GLN A 825 -9.28 3.82 4.28
C GLN A 825 -9.02 5.32 4.44
N GLN A 826 -7.73 5.65 4.43
CA GLN A 826 -7.13 6.92 4.03
C GLN A 826 -5.75 6.58 3.46
N ASN A 827 -5.00 7.48 2.84
CA ASN A 827 -5.27 8.48 1.79
C ASN A 827 -3.88 9.04 1.42
N LEU A 828 -3.65 9.58 0.22
CA LEU A 828 -2.38 10.26 -0.09
C LEU A 828 -2.63 11.62 -0.77
N ARG A 829 -1.78 12.59 -0.45
CA ARG A 829 -1.81 13.99 -0.89
C ARG A 829 -0.38 14.52 -0.80
N TRP A 830 0.16 15.10 -1.86
CA TRP A 830 1.36 15.96 -1.84
C TRP A 830 1.56 16.66 -3.20
N GLN A 831 1.40 17.98 -3.23
CA GLN A 831 2.19 18.93 -4.03
C GLN A 831 2.18 20.27 -3.28
N PHE A 832 3.36 20.85 -3.04
CA PHE A 832 3.58 22.15 -2.39
C PHE A 832 5.03 22.60 -2.66
N VAL A 833 5.25 23.41 -3.71
CA VAL A 833 6.56 24.09 -3.97
C VAL A 833 6.35 25.46 -4.61
N LEU A 834 5.53 25.55 -5.67
CA LEU A 834 5.45 26.71 -6.58
C LEU A 834 4.88 28.03 -6.00
N ILE A 835 4.41 28.06 -4.76
CA ILE A 835 3.65 29.21 -4.20
C ILE A 835 4.58 30.36 -3.71
N LYS A 836 5.88 30.11 -3.49
CA LYS A 836 6.76 31.08 -2.82
C LYS A 836 7.25 32.27 -3.65
N LEU A 837 6.97 32.34 -4.96
CA LEU A 837 7.40 33.47 -5.79
C LEU A 837 6.28 34.51 -6.05
N GLN A 838 5.01 34.12 -5.93
CA GLN A 838 3.87 35.01 -6.15
C GLN A 838 3.70 36.07 -5.04
N PHE A 839 4.09 35.70 -3.80
CA PHE A 839 3.81 36.46 -2.58
C PHE A 839 4.40 37.88 -2.51
N LEU A 840 5.38 38.20 -3.36
CA LEU A 840 5.97 39.54 -3.42
C LEU A 840 5.18 40.49 -4.36
N LEU A 841 4.53 39.94 -5.38
CA LEU A 841 3.76 40.70 -6.37
C LEU A 841 2.38 41.08 -5.82
N ASP A 842 1.74 40.14 -5.12
CA ASP A 842 0.42 40.34 -4.50
C ASP A 842 0.43 41.43 -3.42
N LEU A 843 1.57 41.63 -2.74
CA LEU A 843 1.72 42.62 -1.66
C LEU A 843 1.69 44.07 -2.19
N ILE A 844 2.27 44.31 -3.36
CA ILE A 844 2.27 45.62 -4.04
C ILE A 844 0.85 45.95 -4.54
N LEU A 845 0.14 44.95 -5.08
CA LEU A 845 -1.26 45.07 -5.46
C LEU A 845 -2.21 45.29 -4.28
N LEU A 846 -1.83 44.88 -3.06
CA LEU A 846 -2.64 45.09 -1.85
C LEU A 846 -2.65 46.57 -1.42
N LEU A 847 -1.49 47.23 -1.47
CA LEU A 847 -1.34 48.64 -1.09
C LEU A 847 -2.11 49.59 -2.03
N LEU A 848 -2.13 49.27 -3.33
CA LEU A 848 -2.90 50.03 -4.34
C LEU A 848 -4.43 49.94 -4.14
N LYS A 849 -4.94 48.88 -3.49
CA LYS A 849 -6.39 48.69 -3.28
C LYS A 849 -6.96 49.42 -2.06
N LEU A 850 -6.12 49.96 -1.17
CA LEU A 850 -6.56 50.63 0.05
C LEU A 850 -7.10 52.08 -0.14
N ARG A 851 -7.18 52.57 -1.38
CA ARG A 851 -7.57 53.97 -1.69
C ARG A 851 -8.92 54.18 -2.40
N ILE A 852 -9.68 53.13 -2.72
CA ILE A 852 -10.89 53.25 -3.55
C ILE A 852 -12.09 52.49 -2.93
N VAL A 853 -13.28 53.11 -3.01
CA VAL A 853 -14.59 52.66 -2.50
C VAL A 853 -14.78 52.74 -0.97
N HIS A 854 -14.93 53.96 -0.47
CA HIS A 854 -16.13 54.25 0.34
C HIS A 854 -17.32 54.34 -0.63
N ASN A 855 -18.34 53.50 -0.49
CA ASN A 855 -19.74 53.94 -0.43
C ASN A 855 -20.76 52.80 -0.25
N GLU A 856 -21.87 53.19 0.37
CA GLU A 856 -23.22 52.61 0.44
C GLU A 856 -23.66 51.67 -0.72
N LYS A 857 -24.60 50.73 -0.52
CA LYS A 857 -25.88 50.94 0.22
C LYS A 857 -26.47 49.66 0.84
N GLN A 858 -27.35 49.84 1.82
CA GLN A 858 -28.10 48.75 2.46
C GLN A 858 -29.37 48.36 1.67
N TYR A 859 -29.72 47.08 1.74
CA TYR A 859 -31.11 46.62 1.70
C TYR A 859 -31.35 45.67 2.88
N GLY A 860 -32.38 45.97 3.69
CA GLY A 860 -32.59 45.30 4.97
C GLY A 860 -33.18 43.90 4.83
N ILE A 861 -32.60 42.93 5.55
CA ILE A 861 -33.18 41.61 5.78
C ILE A 861 -33.47 41.49 7.28
N LYS A 862 -34.67 40.98 7.64
CA LYS A 862 -35.11 40.81 9.04
C LYS A 862 -34.12 39.92 9.81
N GLN A 863 -33.97 40.17 11.11
CA GLN A 863 -33.07 39.41 12.00
C GLN A 863 -33.26 37.89 11.83
N GLY A 864 -32.27 37.21 11.27
CA GLY A 864 -32.35 35.77 11.02
C GLY A 864 -32.19 34.96 12.31
N THR A 865 -33.12 34.03 12.56
CA THR A 865 -33.07 33.10 13.70
C THR A 865 -31.82 32.20 13.63
N TYR A 866 -30.74 32.60 14.31
CA TYR A 866 -29.40 31.97 14.20
C TYR A 866 -29.30 30.53 14.75
N ARG A 867 -30.30 30.06 15.52
CA ARG A 867 -30.36 28.71 16.11
C ARG A 867 -31.80 28.25 16.27
N ALA A 868 -32.07 26.98 15.99
CA ALA A 868 -33.37 26.36 16.24
C ALA A 868 -33.23 24.90 16.70
N ILE A 869 -33.99 24.49 17.71
CA ILE A 869 -34.18 23.11 18.16
C ILE A 869 -35.66 22.79 18.03
N LEU A 870 -36.01 21.78 17.23
CA LEU A 870 -37.40 21.34 17.01
C LEU A 870 -37.58 19.92 17.53
N TYR A 871 -38.56 19.73 18.42
CA TYR A 871 -38.99 18.42 18.91
C TYR A 871 -40.40 18.09 18.41
N LYS A 872 -40.51 17.06 17.57
CA LYS A 872 -41.80 16.48 17.17
C LYS A 872 -42.16 15.38 18.17
N GLY A 873 -43.34 15.45 18.78
CA GLY A 873 -43.82 14.40 19.68
C GLY A 873 -44.24 13.13 18.94
N PRO A 874 -44.23 11.94 19.58
CA PRO A 874 -44.91 10.74 19.07
C PRO A 874 -46.36 11.04 18.67
N ALA A 875 -46.78 10.57 17.49
CA ALA A 875 -48.08 10.83 16.87
C ALA A 875 -48.46 12.32 16.60
N GLN A 876 -47.65 13.29 17.04
CA GLN A 876 -47.91 14.72 16.80
C GLN A 876 -47.40 15.16 15.42
N ASN A 877 -48.21 15.92 14.68
CA ASN A 877 -47.81 16.52 13.40
C ASN A 877 -47.16 17.90 13.58
N ASN A 878 -47.56 18.65 14.61
CA ASN A 878 -46.87 19.85 15.04
C ASN A 878 -45.61 19.46 15.85
N GLY A 879 -44.68 20.40 16.00
CA GLY A 879 -43.46 20.22 16.78
C GLY A 879 -43.19 21.43 17.66
N LYS A 880 -42.71 21.21 18.88
CA LYS A 880 -42.30 22.29 19.79
C LYS A 880 -40.92 22.79 19.43
N LEU A 881 -40.76 24.10 19.37
CA LEU A 881 -39.58 24.82 18.94
C LEU A 881 -38.95 25.56 20.13
N LEU A 882 -37.62 25.51 20.22
CA LEU A 882 -36.78 26.44 20.98
C LEU A 882 -35.89 27.16 19.97
N ALA A 883 -36.01 28.49 19.88
CA ALA A 883 -35.32 29.30 18.89
C ALA A 883 -34.48 30.41 19.55
N SER A 884 -33.62 31.09 18.79
CA SER A 884 -32.74 32.14 19.34
C SER A 884 -33.46 33.42 19.76
N ASP A 885 -34.65 33.66 19.21
CA ASP A 885 -35.59 34.74 19.49
C ASP A 885 -36.49 34.38 20.70
N SER A 886 -36.96 33.13 20.76
CA SER A 886 -37.71 32.54 21.87
C SER A 886 -36.92 31.45 22.63
N PRO A 887 -35.77 31.77 23.28
CA PRO A 887 -34.94 30.77 23.96
C PRO A 887 -35.52 30.28 25.29
N ASN A 888 -36.53 30.97 25.81
CA ASN A 888 -37.05 30.81 27.17
C ASN A 888 -38.37 30.03 27.25
N ALA A 889 -38.95 29.58 26.14
CA ALA A 889 -40.18 28.78 26.14
C ALA A 889 -40.19 27.79 24.97
N TRP A 890 -40.76 26.59 25.18
CA TRP A 890 -41.16 25.72 24.09
C TRP A 890 -42.39 26.35 23.42
N VAL A 891 -42.24 26.87 22.20
CA VAL A 891 -43.34 27.43 21.41
C VAL A 891 -43.79 26.44 20.34
N ASP A 892 -45.02 26.54 19.85
CA ASP A 892 -45.46 25.72 18.73
C ASP A 892 -44.82 26.13 17.40
N GLY A 893 -44.52 25.13 16.58
CA GLY A 893 -44.18 25.36 15.18
C GLY A 893 -45.39 25.86 14.41
N ALA A 894 -45.25 26.99 13.73
CA ALA A 894 -46.35 27.69 13.02
C ALA A 894 -47.01 26.88 11.88
N ALA A 895 -46.45 25.72 11.50
CA ALA A 895 -47.12 24.71 10.70
C ALA A 895 -46.64 23.30 11.10
N ALA A 896 -47.45 22.30 10.77
CA ALA A 896 -47.08 20.89 10.91
C ALA A 896 -45.81 20.54 10.13
N VAL A 897 -44.97 19.66 10.67
CA VAL A 897 -43.68 19.28 10.05
C VAL A 897 -43.81 18.42 8.80
N THR A 898 -45.05 18.11 8.40
CA THR A 898 -45.40 17.45 7.14
C THR A 898 -45.56 18.44 5.99
N GLN A 899 -45.76 19.73 6.27
CA GLN A 899 -45.97 20.77 5.26
C GLN A 899 -44.66 21.22 4.60
N ASN A 900 -44.74 21.64 3.34
CA ASN A 900 -43.57 22.10 2.58
C ASN A 900 -43.16 23.56 2.86
N ASN A 901 -43.94 24.27 3.66
CA ASN A 901 -43.80 25.68 4.01
C ASN A 901 -44.29 25.93 5.45
N GLY A 902 -44.36 27.19 5.89
CA GLY A 902 -44.95 27.59 7.17
C GLY A 902 -44.14 27.25 8.44
N HIS A 903 -43.14 26.37 8.38
CA HIS A 903 -42.31 26.02 9.54
C HIS A 903 -40.80 26.11 9.26
N SER A 904 -40.03 26.46 10.31
CA SER A 904 -38.61 26.86 10.23
C SER A 904 -37.69 25.83 9.56
N PHE A 905 -37.94 24.53 9.77
CA PHE A 905 -37.13 23.46 9.16
C PHE A 905 -37.49 23.16 7.69
N ALA A 906 -38.69 23.52 7.20
CA ALA A 906 -38.94 23.51 5.76
C ALA A 906 -38.17 24.66 5.08
N THR A 907 -38.26 25.88 5.63
CA THR A 907 -37.54 27.06 5.14
C THR A 907 -36.01 26.85 5.12
N ALA A 908 -35.45 26.31 6.21
CA ALA A 908 -34.01 26.00 6.29
C ALA A 908 -33.56 24.90 5.29
N LEU A 909 -34.50 24.14 4.71
CA LEU A 909 -34.25 23.08 3.74
C LEU A 909 -34.73 23.42 2.32
N THR A 910 -35.27 24.61 2.05
CA THR A 910 -35.81 24.99 0.73
C THR A 910 -34.80 24.75 -0.40
N HIS A 911 -33.54 25.14 -0.24
CA HIS A 911 -32.47 24.93 -1.22
C HIS A 911 -31.82 23.52 -1.17
N VAL A 912 -32.19 22.71 -0.18
CA VAL A 912 -31.81 21.29 -0.05
C VAL A 912 -32.78 20.41 -0.83
N VAL A 913 -34.08 20.75 -0.79
CA VAL A 913 -35.15 20.00 -1.48
C VAL A 913 -35.45 20.54 -2.89
N GLY A 914 -35.15 21.81 -3.16
CA GLY A 914 -35.26 22.46 -4.47
C GLY A 914 -33.91 22.92 -5.05
N ASN A 915 -33.93 23.55 -6.22
CA ASN A 915 -32.74 24.08 -6.87
C ASN A 915 -32.43 25.54 -6.45
N HIS A 916 -31.15 25.90 -6.41
CA HIS A 916 -30.68 27.26 -6.18
C HIS A 916 -29.29 27.44 -6.79
N ALA A 917 -29.02 28.61 -7.37
CA ALA A 917 -27.74 28.90 -8.03
C ALA A 917 -26.58 28.87 -7.01
N ASN A 918 -26.69 29.63 -5.92
CA ASN A 918 -25.57 29.93 -5.04
C ASN A 918 -25.58 29.19 -3.69
N VAL A 919 -26.48 28.21 -3.50
CA VAL A 919 -26.51 27.37 -2.29
C VAL A 919 -26.21 25.92 -2.67
N LYS A 920 -25.36 25.27 -1.89
CA LYS A 920 -24.91 23.88 -2.06
C LYS A 920 -24.91 23.18 -0.71
N PHE A 921 -24.99 21.86 -0.69
CA PHE A 921 -25.08 21.07 0.54
C PHE A 921 -24.51 19.66 0.45
N LEU A 922 -24.18 19.09 1.62
CA LEU A 922 -23.85 17.70 1.85
C LEU A 922 -24.88 17.12 2.82
N ALA A 923 -25.64 16.11 2.38
CA ALA A 923 -26.64 15.42 3.22
C ALA A 923 -26.21 13.99 3.56
N TYR A 924 -26.38 13.61 4.83
CA TYR A 924 -26.03 12.29 5.35
C TYR A 924 -27.13 11.73 6.23
N ASN A 925 -27.43 10.43 6.09
CA ASN A 925 -28.45 9.72 6.87
C ASN A 925 -28.13 8.23 6.87
N ASN A 926 -28.29 7.53 8.00
CA ASN A 926 -28.09 6.09 8.07
C ASN A 926 -29.23 5.27 7.43
N VAL A 927 -30.39 5.90 7.21
CA VAL A 927 -31.52 5.40 6.42
C VAL A 927 -31.91 6.53 5.45
N PRO A 928 -31.24 6.68 4.30
CA PRO A 928 -31.50 7.77 3.37
C PRO A 928 -32.83 7.60 2.61
N PRO A 929 -33.48 8.70 2.17
CA PRO A 929 -34.66 8.63 1.30
C PRO A 929 -34.39 7.86 0.01
N ALA A 930 -35.45 7.23 -0.53
CA ALA A 930 -35.46 6.47 -1.79
C ALA A 930 -34.41 5.35 -1.96
N MET A 931 -33.63 5.01 -0.92
CA MET A 931 -32.56 4.01 -0.97
C MET A 931 -32.76 2.91 0.09
N PRO A 932 -33.59 1.88 -0.21
CA PRO A 932 -33.80 0.75 0.70
C PRO A 932 -32.52 -0.08 0.89
N ASN A 933 -32.47 -0.86 1.98
CA ASN A 933 -31.39 -1.80 2.29
C ASN A 933 -29.97 -1.21 2.54
N VAL A 934 -29.86 0.10 2.80
CA VAL A 934 -28.58 0.75 3.17
C VAL A 934 -28.11 0.29 4.56
N LYS A 935 -27.06 -0.56 4.60
CA LYS A 935 -26.51 -1.15 5.84
C LYS A 935 -25.25 -0.41 6.32
N THR A 936 -25.45 0.72 6.99
CA THR A 936 -24.39 1.48 7.70
C THR A 936 -24.20 0.98 9.15
N LYS A 937 -23.31 1.60 9.92
CA LYS A 937 -23.19 1.39 11.39
C LYS A 937 -23.19 2.71 12.18
N SER A 938 -23.30 3.83 11.48
CA SER A 938 -23.60 5.13 12.06
C SER A 938 -25.10 5.25 12.33
N ASN A 939 -25.46 6.13 13.25
CA ASN A 939 -26.84 6.62 13.40
C ASN A 939 -26.94 8.11 13.03
N SER A 940 -25.80 8.79 12.75
CA SER A 940 -25.75 10.21 12.48
C SER A 940 -26.58 10.55 11.25
N LYS A 941 -27.41 11.59 11.35
CA LYS A 941 -28.14 12.20 10.24
C LYS A 941 -28.01 13.71 10.29
N GLY A 942 -28.08 14.36 9.14
CA GLY A 942 -27.91 15.81 9.05
C GLY A 942 -27.62 16.32 7.66
N VAL A 943 -27.52 17.64 7.57
CA VAL A 943 -27.17 18.39 6.36
C VAL A 943 -26.17 19.49 6.72
N ILE A 944 -25.14 19.64 5.92
CA ILE A 944 -24.25 20.81 5.92
C ILE A 944 -24.60 21.64 4.69
N ILE A 945 -24.88 22.92 4.85
CA ILE A 945 -25.27 23.86 3.79
C ILE A 945 -24.23 24.98 3.72
N VAL A 946 -23.88 25.43 2.51
CA VAL A 946 -22.99 26.58 2.24
C VAL A 946 -23.58 27.54 1.22
N ASN A 947 -23.25 28.82 1.38
CA ASN A 947 -23.41 29.86 0.37
C ASN A 947 -22.12 29.94 -0.47
N THR A 948 -22.23 29.95 -1.81
CA THR A 948 -21.09 29.95 -2.75
C THR A 948 -20.94 31.28 -3.49
N VAL A 949 -21.44 32.38 -2.91
CA VAL A 949 -21.15 33.74 -3.38
C VAL A 949 -19.77 34.16 -2.85
N ALA A 950 -18.88 34.57 -3.75
CA ALA A 950 -17.52 34.97 -3.40
C ALA A 950 -17.49 36.07 -2.32
N GLY A 951 -16.72 35.86 -1.26
CA GLY A 951 -16.59 36.78 -0.13
C GLY A 951 -17.62 36.60 1.00
N GLN A 952 -18.65 35.76 0.81
CA GLN A 952 -19.49 35.29 1.91
C GLN A 952 -18.76 34.21 2.73
N ASN A 953 -19.22 33.96 3.96
CA ASN A 953 -18.66 32.94 4.88
C ASN A 953 -19.81 32.19 5.58
N ASP A 954 -20.94 32.05 4.91
CA ASP A 954 -22.20 31.60 5.48
C ASP A 954 -22.41 30.10 5.29
N GLY A 955 -22.69 29.41 6.40
CA GLY A 955 -23.12 28.02 6.39
C GLY A 955 -24.13 27.69 7.48
N ALA A 956 -24.77 26.53 7.33
CA ALA A 956 -25.64 25.96 8.34
C ALA A 956 -25.32 24.47 8.53
N TRP A 957 -25.41 24.00 9.77
CA TRP A 957 -25.33 22.58 10.09
C TRP A 957 -26.59 22.13 10.82
N ILE A 958 -27.30 21.19 10.20
CA ILE A 958 -28.49 20.54 10.73
C ILE A 958 -28.11 19.13 11.19
N VAL A 959 -28.56 18.72 12.38
CA VAL A 959 -28.53 17.33 12.86
C VAL A 959 -29.95 16.89 13.26
N HIS A 960 -30.31 15.64 13.00
CA HIS A 960 -31.66 15.13 13.30
C HIS A 960 -31.69 13.62 13.57
N THR A 961 -32.81 13.14 14.12
CA THR A 961 -33.07 11.70 14.32
C THR A 961 -33.85 11.03 13.19
N VAL A 962 -34.59 11.80 12.37
CA VAL A 962 -35.57 11.33 11.36
C VAL A 962 -34.97 10.43 10.26
N PRO A 963 -35.28 9.11 10.21
CA PRO A 963 -35.02 8.23 9.06
C PRO A 963 -35.72 8.74 7.79
N GLY A 964 -35.15 8.49 6.60
CA GLY A 964 -35.79 8.81 5.31
C GLY A 964 -35.80 10.29 4.91
N PHE A 965 -35.10 11.16 5.62
CA PHE A 965 -35.20 12.62 5.51
C PHE A 965 -33.80 13.31 5.44
N PRO A 966 -33.68 14.50 4.84
CA PRO A 966 -34.59 15.11 3.86
C PRO A 966 -34.39 14.54 2.45
N ALA A 967 -35.43 14.62 1.62
CA ALA A 967 -35.41 14.16 0.23
C ALA A 967 -34.67 15.19 -0.66
N ALA A 968 -33.39 14.93 -0.93
CA ALA A 968 -32.48 15.87 -1.59
C ALA A 968 -32.84 16.10 -3.06
N LYS A 969 -33.11 17.36 -3.43
CA LYS A 969 -33.55 17.81 -4.77
C LYS A 969 -34.84 17.16 -5.32
N THR A 970 -35.72 16.63 -4.46
CA THR A 970 -36.98 15.99 -4.88
C THR A 970 -38.23 16.60 -4.23
N GLY A 971 -38.18 17.85 -3.79
CA GLY A 971 -39.26 18.50 -3.04
C GLY A 971 -39.32 18.08 -1.56
N TYR A 972 -40.00 18.88 -0.73
CA TYR A 972 -40.13 18.60 0.69
C TYR A 972 -41.07 17.41 0.92
N SER A 973 -40.66 16.47 1.77
CA SER A 973 -41.50 15.36 2.21
C SER A 973 -41.09 14.89 3.60
N TRP A 974 -42.08 14.68 4.47
CA TRP A 974 -41.89 14.03 5.77
C TRP A 974 -42.25 12.53 5.67
N PRO A 975 -41.37 11.61 6.11
CA PRO A 975 -41.65 10.18 6.05
C PRO A 975 -42.81 9.75 6.95
N ALA A 976 -43.89 9.21 6.37
CA ALA A 976 -45.14 8.88 7.09
C ALA A 976 -44.94 7.91 8.27
N ALA A 977 -44.05 6.91 8.14
CA ALA A 977 -43.71 5.97 9.22
C ALA A 977 -43.06 6.63 10.45
N GLU A 978 -42.59 7.86 10.31
CA GLU A 978 -41.94 8.67 11.35
C GLU A 978 -42.90 9.74 11.93
N ILE A 979 -44.19 9.73 11.54
CA ILE A 979 -45.26 10.50 12.21
C ILE A 979 -45.56 9.89 13.58
N ALA A 980 -45.60 8.56 13.70
CA ALA A 980 -45.92 7.85 14.94
C ALA A 980 -44.85 8.02 16.05
N LYS A 981 -43.72 8.66 15.79
CA LYS A 981 -42.53 8.66 16.67
C LYS A 981 -42.07 10.05 17.10
N GLY A 982 -41.37 10.08 18.24
CA GLY A 982 -40.68 11.26 18.76
C GLY A 982 -39.38 11.52 17.99
N HIS A 983 -39.14 12.77 17.61
CA HIS A 983 -37.95 13.17 16.86
C HIS A 983 -37.41 14.53 17.28
N LEU A 984 -36.08 14.65 17.25
CA LEU A 984 -35.35 15.87 17.59
C LEU A 984 -34.52 16.31 16.39
N LEU A 985 -34.60 17.61 16.06
CA LEU A 985 -33.85 18.28 15.01
C LEU A 985 -33.19 19.53 15.60
N ILE A 986 -31.97 19.85 15.17
CA ILE A 986 -31.21 21.03 15.58
C ILE A 986 -30.61 21.68 14.33
N CYS A 987 -30.82 22.98 14.16
CA CYS A 987 -30.20 23.81 13.14
C CYS A 987 -29.29 24.86 13.82
N MET A 988 -28.07 25.01 13.29
CA MET A 988 -27.06 25.93 13.78
C MET A 988 -26.45 26.71 12.61
N THR A 989 -26.58 28.03 12.60
CA THR A 989 -25.82 28.89 11.68
C THR A 989 -24.35 28.93 12.11
N ILE A 990 -23.43 28.66 11.19
CA ILE A 990 -21.99 28.54 11.43
C ILE A 990 -21.21 29.25 10.33
N ALA A 991 -20.00 29.73 10.64
CA ALA A 991 -19.12 30.23 9.59
C ALA A 991 -18.61 29.06 8.73
N GLU A 992 -18.51 29.24 7.41
CA GLU A 992 -18.11 28.21 6.44
C GLU A 992 -16.74 27.62 6.80
N THR A 993 -15.79 28.47 7.21
CA THR A 993 -14.47 28.10 7.77
C THR A 993 -14.51 27.03 8.87
N GLN A 994 -15.62 26.88 9.60
CA GLN A 994 -15.78 25.90 10.68
C GLN A 994 -16.30 24.53 10.21
N ILE A 995 -16.76 24.41 8.96
CA ILE A 995 -17.24 23.15 8.38
C ILE A 995 -16.16 22.08 8.37
N ASN A 996 -14.88 22.44 8.19
CA ASN A 996 -13.79 21.48 8.30
C ASN A 996 -13.66 20.88 9.74
N ALA A 997 -14.02 21.62 10.79
CA ALA A 997 -14.06 21.10 12.16
C ALA A 997 -15.28 20.20 12.40
N VAL A 998 -16.44 20.52 11.83
CA VAL A 998 -17.62 19.63 11.79
C VAL A 998 -17.27 18.32 11.09
N ALA A 999 -16.68 18.40 9.90
CA ALA A 999 -16.28 17.24 9.11
C ALA A 999 -15.25 16.36 9.82
N ALA A 1000 -14.23 16.95 10.47
CA ALA A 1000 -13.26 16.21 11.28
C ALA A 1000 -13.91 15.34 12.37
N SER A 1001 -15.05 15.79 12.91
CA SER A 1001 -15.86 15.04 13.88
C SER A 1001 -16.71 13.96 13.21
N LEU A 1002 -17.44 14.29 12.13
CA LEU A 1002 -18.28 13.34 11.37
C LEU A 1002 -17.46 12.19 10.75
N ILE A 1003 -16.21 12.43 10.36
CA ILE A 1003 -15.26 11.39 9.90
C ILE A 1003 -15.06 10.27 10.93
N GLN A 1004 -15.16 10.55 12.23
CA GLN A 1004 -15.16 9.51 13.26
C GLN A 1004 -16.48 8.75 13.32
N THR A 1005 -17.62 9.38 12.98
CA THR A 1005 -18.96 8.79 13.13
C THR A 1005 -19.34 7.83 11.98
N GLU A 1006 -18.49 7.71 10.96
CA GLU A 1006 -18.64 6.82 9.80
C GLU A 1006 -20.02 6.95 9.09
N PRO A 1007 -20.56 8.17 8.84
CA PRO A 1007 -21.90 8.38 8.32
C PRO A 1007 -22.03 7.97 6.85
N PHE A 1008 -23.26 7.78 6.38
CA PHE A 1008 -23.54 7.57 4.96
C PHE A 1008 -24.00 8.89 4.33
N VAL A 1009 -23.08 9.55 3.64
CA VAL A 1009 -23.38 10.68 2.74
C VAL A 1009 -24.14 10.13 1.53
N TYR A 1010 -25.32 10.67 1.26
CA TYR A 1010 -26.17 10.24 0.14
C TYR A 1010 -26.33 11.32 -0.93
N TYR A 1011 -26.02 12.58 -0.61
CA TYR A 1011 -25.98 13.69 -1.55
C TYR A 1011 -24.84 14.65 -1.20
N ASN A 1012 -24.15 15.20 -2.21
CA ASN A 1012 -23.19 16.29 -2.09
C ASN A 1012 -23.08 17.05 -3.42
N ASP A 1013 -23.48 18.33 -3.47
CA ASP A 1013 -23.21 19.24 -4.58
C ASP A 1013 -22.22 20.37 -4.23
N ILE A 1014 -21.67 20.39 -3.00
CA ILE A 1014 -20.62 21.34 -2.59
C ILE A 1014 -19.36 21.14 -3.47
N PRO A 1015 -18.88 22.19 -4.16
CA PRO A 1015 -17.75 22.11 -5.09
C PRO A 1015 -16.38 22.05 -4.40
N GLU A 1016 -15.34 21.76 -5.17
CA GLU A 1016 -13.95 21.73 -4.68
C GLU A 1016 -13.34 23.13 -4.46
N THR A 1017 -14.01 24.20 -4.91
CA THR A 1017 -13.62 25.61 -4.76
C THR A 1017 -13.81 26.10 -3.32
N GLU A 1018 -15.04 26.11 -2.82
CA GLU A 1018 -15.40 26.43 -1.42
C GLU A 1018 -14.57 25.57 -0.44
N THR A 1019 -14.40 24.29 -0.78
CA THR A 1019 -13.67 23.33 0.07
C THR A 1019 -12.15 23.35 -0.13
N ALA A 1020 -11.60 24.34 -0.85
CA ALA A 1020 -10.17 24.54 -1.13
C ALA A 1020 -9.38 25.01 0.11
N GLY A 1021 -9.26 24.12 1.08
CA GLY A 1021 -8.73 24.42 2.41
C GLY A 1021 -9.28 23.49 3.49
N MET A 1022 -10.30 22.70 3.15
CA MET A 1022 -11.02 21.80 4.06
C MET A 1022 -10.66 20.31 3.83
N PRO A 1023 -9.44 19.86 4.21
CA PRO A 1023 -8.99 18.49 3.93
C PRO A 1023 -9.77 17.42 4.70
N ASP A 1024 -10.49 17.78 5.77
CA ASP A 1024 -11.41 16.87 6.46
C ASP A 1024 -12.79 16.87 5.80
N PHE A 1025 -13.32 18.00 5.30
CA PHE A 1025 -14.53 17.96 4.48
C PHE A 1025 -14.37 17.07 3.24
N LYS A 1026 -13.26 17.21 2.50
CA LYS A 1026 -12.99 16.34 1.33
C LYS A 1026 -12.98 14.85 1.72
N LYS A 1027 -12.36 14.49 2.85
CA LYS A 1027 -12.40 13.12 3.38
C LYS A 1027 -13.81 12.65 3.73
N LEU A 1028 -14.67 13.52 4.27
CA LEU A 1028 -16.07 13.20 4.59
C LEU A 1028 -16.87 12.89 3.31
N ALA A 1029 -16.82 13.79 2.32
CA ALA A 1029 -17.48 13.61 1.02
C ALA A 1029 -16.98 12.35 0.28
N GLU A 1030 -15.69 12.04 0.38
CA GLU A 1030 -15.09 10.81 -0.17
C GLU A 1030 -15.41 9.52 0.63
N GLY A 1031 -16.19 9.60 1.71
CA GLY A 1031 -16.50 8.46 2.59
C GLY A 1031 -15.28 7.88 3.34
N LYS A 1032 -14.22 8.68 3.51
CA LYS A 1032 -12.97 8.28 4.16
C LYS A 1032 -13.04 8.42 5.67
N VAL A 1033 -12.34 7.52 6.36
CA VAL A 1033 -12.63 7.20 7.76
C VAL A 1033 -11.33 6.82 8.51
N PRO A 1034 -11.13 7.24 9.77
CA PRO A 1034 -9.80 7.38 10.36
C PRO A 1034 -9.17 6.01 10.68
N VAL A 1035 -8.10 5.68 9.93
CA VAL A 1035 -7.44 4.36 9.97
C VAL A 1035 -6.56 4.16 11.20
N SER A 1036 -5.88 5.22 11.66
CA SER A 1036 -4.99 5.28 12.82
C SER A 1036 -5.64 5.98 14.03
N PRO A 1037 -5.10 5.81 15.25
CA PRO A 1037 -5.45 6.65 16.40
C PRO A 1037 -5.12 8.13 16.15
N PRO A 1038 -5.77 9.07 16.86
CA PRO A 1038 -6.83 8.84 17.84
C PRO A 1038 -8.17 8.41 17.21
N PHE A 1039 -8.84 7.43 17.81
CA PHE A 1039 -10.15 6.92 17.38
C PHE A 1039 -11.34 7.65 18.05
N THR A 1040 -11.03 8.74 18.76
CA THR A 1040 -11.95 9.73 19.31
C THR A 1040 -11.50 11.11 18.88
N THR A 1041 -12.40 12.08 18.91
CA THR A 1041 -12.12 13.48 18.58
C THR A 1041 -13.02 14.39 19.42
N ARG A 1042 -12.46 15.50 19.92
CA ARG A 1042 -13.19 16.64 20.47
C ARG A 1042 -12.91 17.82 19.54
N ARG A 1043 -13.94 18.49 19.06
CA ARG A 1043 -13.86 19.81 18.41
C ARG A 1043 -14.76 20.80 19.15
N SER A 1044 -14.47 22.07 18.99
CA SER A 1044 -15.37 23.17 19.32
C SER A 1044 -15.65 23.96 18.05
N ILE A 1045 -16.87 24.44 17.90
CA ILE A 1045 -17.29 25.43 16.90
C ILE A 1045 -18.09 26.52 17.61
N LYS A 1046 -18.16 27.72 17.04
CA LYS A 1046 -19.01 28.81 17.51
C LYS A 1046 -20.07 29.13 16.46
N THR A 1047 -21.31 29.28 16.91
CA THR A 1047 -22.43 29.69 16.05
C THR A 1047 -22.31 31.15 15.63
N ALA A 1048 -22.57 31.45 14.35
CA ALA A 1048 -22.36 32.76 13.72
C ALA A 1048 -23.51 33.76 14.00
N ALA A 1049 -23.89 33.91 15.27
CA ALA A 1049 -25.00 34.77 15.68
C ALA A 1049 -24.50 36.18 16.04
N ALA A 1050 -25.15 37.22 15.49
CA ALA A 1050 -24.73 38.60 15.65
C ALA A 1050 -24.75 39.11 17.11
N ALA A 1051 -25.76 38.74 17.89
CA ALA A 1051 -25.92 39.24 19.26
C ALA A 1051 -25.02 38.54 20.30
N ALA A 1052 -24.74 37.25 20.14
CA ALA A 1052 -23.82 36.48 20.98
C ALA A 1052 -23.53 35.11 20.36
N ALA A 1053 -22.27 34.82 20.04
CA ALA A 1053 -21.83 33.50 19.61
C ALA A 1053 -21.91 32.49 20.77
N VAL A 1054 -22.44 31.29 20.51
CA VAL A 1054 -22.51 30.17 21.47
C VAL A 1054 -21.55 29.07 21.04
N ASP A 1055 -20.77 28.57 22.00
CA ASP A 1055 -19.87 27.43 21.84
C ASP A 1055 -20.64 26.11 21.77
N VAL A 1056 -20.23 25.29 20.80
CA VAL A 1056 -20.76 23.95 20.57
C VAL A 1056 -19.59 22.97 20.53
N HIS A 1057 -19.57 22.03 21.47
CA HIS A 1057 -18.57 20.98 21.58
C HIS A 1057 -19.05 19.70 20.88
N ILE A 1058 -18.30 19.25 19.87
CA ILE A 1058 -18.57 18.00 19.16
C ILE A 1058 -17.65 16.92 19.70
N TYR A 1059 -18.24 15.88 20.28
CA TYR A 1059 -17.55 14.68 20.78
C TYR A 1059 -17.86 13.51 19.87
N SER A 1060 -16.85 12.93 19.22
CA SER A 1060 -17.06 11.81 18.31
C SER A 1060 -16.13 10.64 18.61
N LYS A 1061 -16.62 9.42 18.41
CA LYS A 1061 -15.85 8.18 18.46
C LYS A 1061 -16.10 7.34 17.22
N SER A 1062 -15.10 6.62 16.77
CA SER A 1062 -15.28 5.58 15.75
C SER A 1062 -15.33 4.18 16.34
N ALA A 1063 -15.84 3.21 15.57
CA ALA A 1063 -16.02 1.80 15.96
C ALA A 1063 -14.73 1.05 16.35
N LYS A 1064 -13.57 1.68 16.11
CA LYS A 1064 -12.24 1.20 16.52
C LYS A 1064 -11.86 1.59 17.96
N SER A 1065 -12.45 2.65 18.52
CA SER A 1065 -12.14 3.14 19.87
C SER A 1065 -12.40 2.10 20.98
N LYS A 1066 -13.46 1.30 20.82
CA LYS A 1066 -14.04 0.45 21.88
C LYS A 1066 -14.41 1.24 23.13
N TYR A 1067 -14.66 2.53 22.98
CA TYR A 1067 -15.18 3.37 24.05
C TYR A 1067 -16.70 3.42 24.00
N GLU A 1068 -17.26 3.52 25.18
CA GLU A 1068 -18.64 3.86 25.47
C GLU A 1068 -18.74 5.40 25.37
N ILE A 1069 -19.64 5.96 24.56
CA ILE A 1069 -19.69 7.41 24.31
C ILE A 1069 -20.01 8.20 25.58
N TYR A 1070 -20.93 7.73 26.44
CA TYR A 1070 -21.40 8.48 27.60
C TYR A 1070 -20.32 8.56 28.69
N LYS A 1071 -19.96 7.44 29.34
CA LYS A 1071 -18.98 7.38 30.44
C LYS A 1071 -17.55 7.63 29.99
N LYS A 1072 -17.11 7.03 28.86
CA LYS A 1072 -15.69 7.03 28.47
C LYS A 1072 -15.28 8.18 27.55
N VAL A 1073 -16.22 8.91 26.96
CA VAL A 1073 -15.95 10.14 26.18
C VAL A 1073 -16.58 11.36 26.85
N ILE A 1074 -17.91 11.44 26.98
CA ILE A 1074 -18.60 12.67 27.43
C ILE A 1074 -18.31 12.98 28.90
N VAL A 1075 -18.67 12.09 29.85
CA VAL A 1075 -18.44 12.30 31.29
C VAL A 1075 -16.96 12.55 31.59
N LYS A 1076 -16.06 11.83 30.89
CA LYS A 1076 -14.61 12.04 31.03
C LYS A 1076 -14.14 13.42 30.52
N ALA A 1077 -14.79 13.98 29.50
CA ALA A 1077 -14.40 15.26 28.91
C ALA A 1077 -15.08 16.47 29.58
N LEU A 1078 -16.34 16.33 30.01
CA LEU A 1078 -17.08 17.34 30.77
C LEU A 1078 -16.66 17.39 32.25
N LYS A 1079 -16.20 16.26 32.80
CA LYS A 1079 -15.89 16.05 34.24
C LYS A 1079 -17.09 16.24 35.20
N LYS A 1080 -18.31 16.35 34.68
CA LYS A 1080 -19.59 16.54 35.40
C LYS A 1080 -20.43 15.25 35.44
N THR A 1081 -21.44 15.20 36.31
CA THR A 1081 -22.55 14.23 36.21
C THR A 1081 -23.38 14.54 34.96
N ILE A 1082 -24.03 13.52 34.39
CA ILE A 1082 -25.02 13.71 33.32
C ILE A 1082 -26.33 12.97 33.61
N LYS A 1083 -27.46 13.58 33.22
CA LYS A 1083 -28.77 12.93 33.12
C LYS A 1083 -29.03 12.54 31.67
N VAL A 1084 -29.62 11.37 31.41
CA VAL A 1084 -29.75 10.79 30.06
C VAL A 1084 -31.19 10.42 29.69
N TRP A 1085 -31.68 10.96 28.57
CA TRP A 1085 -32.89 10.51 27.86
C TRP A 1085 -32.48 9.70 26.63
N SER A 1086 -32.87 8.43 26.60
CA SER A 1086 -32.45 7.49 25.55
C SER A 1086 -33.11 6.12 25.72
N ARG A 1087 -33.36 5.42 24.59
CA ARG A 1087 -33.61 3.95 24.55
C ARG A 1087 -32.42 3.16 25.09
N ARG A 1088 -32.69 1.98 25.68
CA ARG A 1088 -31.70 1.25 26.51
C ARG A 1088 -31.75 -0.25 26.22
N ASP A 1089 -30.65 -0.95 26.47
CA ASP A 1089 -30.56 -2.41 26.25
C ASP A 1089 -30.61 -3.24 27.55
N ASN A 1090 -31.12 -2.63 28.63
CA ASN A 1090 -31.16 -3.12 30.02
C ASN A 1090 -29.82 -3.55 30.65
N LYS A 1091 -28.72 -3.51 29.88
CA LYS A 1091 -27.37 -3.97 30.28
C LYS A 1091 -26.45 -2.84 30.71
N LEU A 1092 -26.77 -1.60 30.34
CA LEU A 1092 -26.27 -0.41 31.03
C LEU A 1092 -27.35 0.09 32.00
N LYS A 1093 -26.92 0.42 33.22
CA LYS A 1093 -27.76 1.01 34.28
C LYS A 1093 -27.26 2.41 34.60
N GLY A 1094 -27.91 3.09 35.54
CA GLY A 1094 -27.32 4.24 36.22
C GLY A 1094 -25.98 3.86 36.85
N ASP A 1095 -25.11 4.84 37.04
CA ASP A 1095 -23.75 4.63 37.54
C ASP A 1095 -23.39 5.78 38.46
N CYS A 1096 -23.53 5.53 39.77
CA CYS A 1096 -23.41 6.57 40.80
C CYS A 1096 -22.16 6.39 41.69
N ARG A 1097 -21.20 5.60 41.21
CA ARG A 1097 -20.02 5.12 41.96
C ARG A 1097 -18.84 6.09 41.95
N VAL A 1098 -18.99 7.30 41.40
CA VAL A 1098 -17.91 8.28 41.26
C VAL A 1098 -18.43 9.67 41.59
N LEU A 1099 -18.10 10.17 42.79
CA LEU A 1099 -18.41 11.53 43.25
C LEU A 1099 -18.29 12.57 42.12
N GLN A 1100 -19.39 13.29 41.90
CA GLN A 1100 -19.55 14.36 40.90
C GLN A 1100 -19.39 13.95 39.40
N ARG A 1101 -19.35 12.64 39.07
CA ARG A 1101 -19.22 12.13 37.68
C ARG A 1101 -20.13 10.95 37.38
N ASN A 1102 -21.37 11.06 37.82
CA ASN A 1102 -22.36 10.00 37.72
C ASN A 1102 -23.07 9.99 36.36
N ILE A 1103 -23.69 8.85 36.01
CA ILE A 1103 -24.70 8.77 34.96
C ILE A 1103 -26.05 8.47 35.62
N ARG A 1104 -26.95 9.45 35.57
CA ARG A 1104 -28.35 9.32 36.00
C ARG A 1104 -29.22 9.10 34.77
N LEU A 1105 -30.24 8.25 34.90
CA LEU A 1105 -31.18 7.96 33.82
C LEU A 1105 -32.49 8.68 34.10
N ILE A 1106 -33.07 9.35 33.11
CA ILE A 1106 -34.34 10.09 33.26
C ILE A 1106 -35.49 9.08 33.25
N LYS A 1107 -36.47 9.23 34.14
CA LYS A 1107 -37.66 8.35 34.16
C LYS A 1107 -38.49 8.53 32.88
N SER A 1108 -39.16 7.47 32.46
CA SER A 1108 -40.12 7.47 31.34
C SER A 1108 -41.50 7.05 31.86
N PRO A 1109 -42.62 7.64 31.40
CA PRO A 1109 -42.73 8.70 30.40
C PRO A 1109 -42.25 10.08 30.88
N ALA A 1110 -42.18 11.03 29.96
CA ALA A 1110 -41.87 12.44 30.21
C ALA A 1110 -42.70 13.35 29.28
N GLN A 1111 -42.54 14.67 29.43
CA GLN A 1111 -43.25 15.70 28.67
C GLN A 1111 -42.22 16.68 28.05
N ILE A 1112 -42.40 17.08 26.79
CA ILE A 1112 -41.55 18.09 26.13
C ILE A 1112 -42.43 19.23 25.60
N GLY A 1113 -42.56 20.30 26.38
CA GLY A 1113 -43.73 21.16 26.30
C GLY A 1113 -44.95 20.39 26.82
N ASP A 1114 -46.03 20.36 26.05
CA ASP A 1114 -47.21 19.49 26.25
C ASP A 1114 -47.12 18.16 25.47
N HIS A 1115 -46.06 17.93 24.69
CA HIS A 1115 -45.90 16.69 23.92
C HIS A 1115 -45.45 15.54 24.84
N ALA A 1116 -46.39 14.66 25.15
CA ALA A 1116 -46.13 13.41 25.87
C ALA A 1116 -45.15 12.51 25.10
N THR A 1117 -44.16 11.98 25.80
CA THR A 1117 -43.15 11.09 25.21
C THR A 1117 -42.77 9.94 26.14
N ASN A 1118 -42.33 8.83 25.56
CA ASN A 1118 -41.75 7.71 26.27
C ASN A 1118 -40.57 7.16 25.47
N ILE A 1119 -39.62 6.49 26.14
CA ILE A 1119 -38.40 6.02 25.46
C ILE A 1119 -38.67 5.05 24.31
N GLU A 1120 -39.76 4.26 24.34
CA GLU A 1120 -40.03 3.29 23.28
C GLU A 1120 -40.57 3.93 21.99
N THR A 1121 -41.34 5.03 22.08
CA THR A 1121 -41.83 5.76 20.88
C THR A 1121 -40.91 6.91 20.44
N ASP A 1122 -39.91 7.31 21.24
CA ASP A 1122 -38.98 8.39 20.92
C ASP A 1122 -37.66 7.88 20.29
N GLU A 1123 -37.29 8.42 19.12
CA GLU A 1123 -36.00 8.15 18.46
C GLU A 1123 -34.89 9.13 18.91
N SER A 1124 -35.24 10.17 19.68
CA SER A 1124 -34.28 11.14 20.20
C SER A 1124 -33.44 10.57 21.34
N ASN A 1125 -32.20 11.04 21.43
CA ASN A 1125 -31.27 10.66 22.48
C ASN A 1125 -30.51 11.92 22.90
N TRP A 1126 -30.66 12.35 24.13
CA TRP A 1126 -30.08 13.61 24.62
C TRP A 1126 -29.70 13.54 26.09
N ILE A 1127 -28.84 14.48 26.50
CA ILE A 1127 -28.32 14.57 27.86
C ILE A 1127 -28.29 16.01 28.36
N VAL A 1128 -28.29 16.17 29.67
CA VAL A 1128 -27.99 17.44 30.36
C VAL A 1128 -26.95 17.24 31.46
N SER A 1129 -26.08 18.23 31.65
CA SER A 1129 -25.00 18.19 32.64
C SER A 1129 -25.42 18.65 34.03
N GLU A 1130 -24.81 18.11 35.09
CA GLU A 1130 -25.09 18.44 36.48
C GLU A 1130 -23.76 18.58 37.27
N PRO A 1131 -23.44 19.75 37.89
CA PRO A 1131 -24.13 21.05 37.80
C PRO A 1131 -24.02 21.66 36.40
N GLY A 1132 -25.04 22.41 35.96
CA GLY A 1132 -25.37 22.46 34.54
C GLY A 1132 -25.37 23.82 33.83
N ASN A 1133 -24.86 23.77 32.60
CA ASN A 1133 -24.92 24.79 31.54
C ASN A 1133 -24.99 24.14 30.13
N ILE A 1134 -24.80 22.81 30.04
CA ILE A 1134 -24.66 22.05 28.80
C ILE A 1134 -25.85 21.12 28.59
N PHE A 1135 -26.44 21.22 27.40
CA PHE A 1135 -27.32 20.23 26.79
C PHE A 1135 -26.56 19.53 25.65
N CYS A 1136 -26.77 18.23 25.40
CA CYS A 1136 -26.25 17.60 24.18
C CYS A 1136 -27.25 16.66 23.50
N PHE A 1137 -27.35 16.80 22.18
CA PHE A 1137 -27.87 15.76 21.28
C PHE A 1137 -26.85 14.63 21.15
N THR A 1138 -27.31 13.38 21.06
CA THR A 1138 -26.47 12.20 20.78
C THR A 1138 -27.10 11.36 19.66
N ASP A 1139 -26.28 10.74 18.81
CA ASP A 1139 -26.80 9.90 17.72
C ASP A 1139 -26.99 8.42 18.12
N LYS A 1140 -26.39 7.98 19.24
CA LYS A 1140 -26.40 6.57 19.68
C LYS A 1140 -27.12 6.38 21.02
N PRO A 1141 -28.03 5.39 21.11
CA PRO A 1141 -28.74 5.11 22.35
C PRO A 1141 -27.84 4.53 23.45
N TYR A 1142 -28.26 4.70 24.71
CA TYR A 1142 -27.58 4.25 25.92
C TYR A 1142 -27.63 2.73 26.07
N SER A 1143 -26.85 2.07 25.23
CA SER A 1143 -26.73 0.61 25.12
C SER A 1143 -25.28 0.15 25.27
N LYS A 1144 -25.10 -1.10 25.70
CA LYS A 1144 -23.79 -1.76 25.74
C LYS A 1144 -23.26 -2.06 24.33
N ASN A 1145 -24.15 -2.19 23.35
CA ASN A 1145 -23.81 -2.50 21.96
C ASN A 1145 -23.07 -1.38 21.23
N GLN A 1146 -23.39 -0.09 21.46
CA GLN A 1146 -22.73 1.02 20.75
C GLN A 1146 -21.22 1.12 21.01
N ILE A 1147 -20.67 0.46 22.03
CA ILE A 1147 -19.21 0.30 22.25
C ILE A 1147 -18.52 -0.28 20.99
N LYS A 1148 -19.21 -1.11 20.21
CA LYS A 1148 -18.70 -1.72 18.97
C LYS A 1148 -18.91 -0.82 17.74
N GLU A 1149 -19.45 0.37 17.89
CA GLU A 1149 -19.97 1.25 16.84
C GLU A 1149 -19.35 2.66 16.89
N PRO A 1150 -19.40 3.43 15.79
CA PRO A 1150 -19.21 4.88 15.87
C PRO A 1150 -20.29 5.55 16.72
N GLY A 1151 -20.09 6.82 17.09
CA GLY A 1151 -21.12 7.66 17.69
C GLY A 1151 -20.65 9.10 17.93
N MET A 1152 -21.60 9.99 18.14
CA MET A 1152 -21.46 11.44 18.26
C MET A 1152 -22.29 11.99 19.42
N ALA A 1153 -21.79 13.05 20.04
CA ALA A 1153 -22.57 14.01 20.80
C ALA A 1153 -22.27 15.43 20.33
N VAL A 1154 -23.32 16.25 20.19
CA VAL A 1154 -23.24 17.68 19.87
C VAL A 1154 -23.75 18.42 21.10
N CYS A 1155 -22.82 18.95 21.88
CA CYS A 1155 -23.08 19.63 23.15
C CYS A 1155 -23.12 21.14 22.94
N ILE A 1156 -24.24 21.79 23.27
CA ILE A 1156 -24.42 23.23 23.22
C ILE A 1156 -24.25 23.78 24.64
N ASP A 1157 -23.36 24.75 24.81
CA ASP A 1157 -23.14 25.43 26.09
C ASP A 1157 -24.01 26.70 26.15
N LYS A 1158 -25.23 26.56 26.69
CA LYS A 1158 -26.17 27.67 26.88
C LYS A 1158 -27.25 27.35 27.89
N ASP A 1159 -27.30 28.14 28.96
CA ASP A 1159 -28.13 27.91 30.15
C ASP A 1159 -29.63 27.83 29.86
N ALA A 1160 -30.15 28.67 28.95
CA ALA A 1160 -31.56 28.66 28.59
C ALA A 1160 -32.02 27.31 27.99
N ILE A 1161 -31.22 26.76 27.06
CA ILE A 1161 -31.48 25.45 26.44
C ILE A 1161 -31.29 24.34 27.48
N PHE A 1162 -30.20 24.40 28.26
CA PHE A 1162 -29.96 23.46 29.35
C PHE A 1162 -31.13 23.44 30.36
N ALA A 1163 -31.64 24.59 30.79
CA ALA A 1163 -32.71 24.70 31.77
C ALA A 1163 -34.01 24.06 31.27
N ARG A 1164 -34.37 24.24 30.00
CA ARG A 1164 -35.57 23.62 29.40
C ARG A 1164 -35.48 22.10 29.34
N PHE A 1165 -34.32 21.54 28.99
CA PHE A 1165 -34.11 20.09 29.05
C PHE A 1165 -33.88 19.54 30.47
N ASN A 1166 -33.36 20.34 31.40
CA ASN A 1166 -33.18 19.93 32.80
C ASN A 1166 -34.49 19.89 33.60
N ALA A 1167 -35.47 20.74 33.25
CA ALA A 1167 -36.83 20.65 33.78
C ALA A 1167 -37.50 19.32 33.38
N ILE A 1168 -37.35 18.92 32.12
CA ILE A 1168 -37.79 17.59 31.63
C ILE A 1168 -37.05 16.48 32.37
N ALA A 1169 -35.75 16.68 32.63
CA ALA A 1169 -34.90 15.79 33.42
C ALA A 1169 -35.03 15.94 34.95
N ALA A 1170 -36.17 16.43 35.47
CA ALA A 1170 -36.39 16.56 36.90
C ALA A 1170 -36.42 15.19 37.60
N GLN A 1171 -37.17 14.22 37.05
CA GLN A 1171 -37.25 12.87 37.61
C GLN A 1171 -36.18 11.93 37.02
N VAL A 1172 -35.39 11.33 37.90
CA VAL A 1172 -34.38 10.32 37.55
C VAL A 1172 -34.63 8.99 38.27
N GLU A 1173 -34.14 7.91 37.68
CA GLU A 1173 -34.15 6.57 38.26
C GLU A 1173 -33.13 6.45 39.40
N ASN A 1174 -33.45 5.60 40.38
CA ASN A 1174 -32.55 5.29 41.49
C ASN A 1174 -31.29 4.56 40.99
N CYS A 1175 -30.16 4.82 41.64
CA CYS A 1175 -28.88 4.21 41.31
C CYS A 1175 -28.76 2.78 41.88
N PRO A 1176 -28.27 1.79 41.10
CA PRO A 1176 -27.79 0.49 41.58
C PRO A 1176 -26.24 0.39 41.65
#